data_AF-K1YMF3-F1
#
_entry.id   AF-K1YMF3-F1
#
_cell.length_a   1.000
_cell.length_b   1.000
_cell.length_c   1.000
_cell.angle_alpha   90.00
_cell.angle_beta   90.00
_cell.angle_gamma   90.00
#
_symmetry.space_group_name_H-M   'P 1'
#
loop_
_entity.id
_entity.type
_entity.pdbx_description
1 polymer ?
#
loop_
_entity_poly.entity_id
_entity_poly.type
_entity_poly.pdbx_seq_one_letter_code
_entity_poly.pdbx_strand_id
1 'polypeptide(L)'
;MTGYVVGIPDGPEPSFAVKEIVALQGDYPLIHENLIPFFRWVANYYHYPLGLVIKAALPGGLAPQSHKILRLAAQPKDLLASVSGQLPDWTGKLARSGELSPKETASVLADKESKKIAAGMLKGNLVTLDTMLAGDSVAEKNEICYAFTDRLQKPSEGIDGSRTSLAHYRHELSRETGVEVKLSEAKALYCLYDLTREHNQPRIPLKDLRSRYPGSVKALAELEAKGMVSSSQSRIFRTPFGCPLPFQPRPETLTDEQTAALGEIVPAIRDRRYAPFLLHGVTGCGKTEVYLRAAEETLALGRDVLILVPEIALATQLEAHLLSRFGDQVVLQHSGLTGAERFDQFYLALSGRAKVVIGARSAVFAPLSDPGLIVVDEEHDAGFKQDDNFRYHGRDLAVLRARHHKSVVILGSATPSFTSYAHALSGKYTLLALPTRVGSRTLPSVTVVDLGGKERKEEKGVIRKELREKLAKNLSLGKQSILLLNRRGFSAVMLCRDCGTPVQCTHCHVSLTLHKGKNKLICHYCGFAIPGQTVCLQCRSTDLVPAGFGTERVEEEIRELLPDARLARLDADTAADRKKFLATLAEMHSGTVDILIGTQMIAKGHHFPNVTLVGVVWADGGMSMPDFRAAERTFQLITQVTGRAGRGDQAGEVIIQTMRPSHYALVYARNNEYRQMFDHELRLRRHPIFPPYVRLTALHIQSRVESDVQKTASSVGAFCRKFIRQEKFQI
;
A
#
# COMPACT_ATOMS: atom_id res chain seq x y z
N MET A 1 10.24 -3.66 28.47
CA MET A 1 9.00 -3.59 27.67
C MET A 1 8.85 -2.16 27.24
N THR A 2 8.64 -1.91 25.96
CA THR A 2 8.43 -0.58 25.41
C THR A 2 6.93 -0.38 25.19
N GLY A 3 6.40 0.80 25.49
CA GLY A 3 4.98 1.13 25.36
C GLY A 3 4.78 2.59 24.99
N TYR A 4 3.56 2.96 24.63
CA TYR A 4 3.20 4.32 24.26
C TYR A 4 2.45 4.98 25.42
N VAL A 5 2.89 6.16 25.84
CA VAL A 5 2.17 6.98 26.81
C VAL A 5 1.04 7.70 26.07
N VAL A 6 -0.21 7.35 26.40
CA VAL A 6 -1.43 7.84 25.69
C VAL A 6 -2.31 8.74 26.54
N GLY A 7 -1.78 9.18 27.68
CA GLY A 7 -2.45 9.99 28.68
C GLY A 7 -1.95 9.71 30.08
N ILE A 8 -2.23 10.64 30.98
CA ILE A 8 -2.01 10.50 32.43
C ILE A 8 -3.40 10.20 33.04
N PRO A 9 -3.55 9.17 33.87
CA PRO A 9 -4.83 8.86 34.48
C PRO A 9 -5.26 9.97 35.45
N ASP A 10 -6.53 10.37 35.37
CA ASP A 10 -7.18 11.22 36.36
C ASP A 10 -7.75 10.33 37.48
N GLY A 11 -7.23 10.43 38.70
CA GLY A 11 -7.77 9.68 39.85
C GLY A 11 -6.75 9.35 40.94
N PRO A 12 -7.20 8.71 42.03
CA PRO A 12 -6.31 8.24 43.10
C PRO A 12 -5.35 7.17 42.59
N GLU A 13 -4.19 7.07 43.23
CA GLU A 13 -3.20 6.04 42.89
C GLU A 13 -3.83 4.63 42.96
N PRO A 14 -3.51 3.75 42.00
CA PRO A 14 -4.06 2.41 41.98
C PRO A 14 -3.65 1.61 43.23
N SER A 15 -4.52 0.71 43.67
CA SER A 15 -4.28 -0.15 44.85
C SER A 15 -3.19 -1.22 44.65
N PHE A 16 -2.46 -1.19 43.55
CA PHE A 16 -1.43 -2.15 43.19
C PHE A 16 -0.12 -1.43 42.89
N ALA A 17 1.01 -2.11 43.12
CA ALA A 17 2.33 -1.56 42.85
C ALA A 17 2.52 -1.29 41.35
N VAL A 18 2.70 -0.02 40.99
CA VAL A 18 3.03 0.43 39.64
C VAL A 18 4.54 0.46 39.47
N LYS A 19 5.06 -0.07 38.35
CA LYS A 19 6.49 0.04 38.03
C LYS A 19 6.78 1.39 37.39
N GLU A 20 7.91 1.99 37.77
CA GLU A 20 8.37 3.24 37.17
C GLU A 20 8.73 3.11 35.69
N ILE A 21 8.59 4.21 34.96
CA ILE A 21 9.06 4.33 33.58
C ILE A 21 10.57 4.53 33.61
N VAL A 22 11.31 3.55 33.08
CA VAL A 22 12.79 3.54 33.10
C VAL A 22 13.39 4.69 32.29
N ALA A 23 12.79 5.02 31.14
CA ALA A 23 13.21 6.11 30.27
C ALA A 23 12.10 6.49 29.28
N LEU A 24 12.06 7.76 28.88
CA LEU A 24 11.30 8.24 27.74
C LEU A 24 12.18 8.19 26.48
N GLN A 25 11.60 7.80 25.35
CA GLN A 25 12.33 7.67 24.08
C GLN A 25 11.89 8.76 23.09
N GLY A 26 12.88 9.46 22.55
CA GLY A 26 12.70 10.55 21.59
C GLY A 26 12.42 11.90 22.26
N ASP A 27 12.78 12.98 21.56
CA ASP A 27 12.59 14.36 22.02
C ASP A 27 11.21 14.93 21.61
N TYR A 28 10.40 14.14 20.90
CA TYR A 28 9.11 14.56 20.35
C TYR A 28 8.10 13.40 20.30
N PRO A 29 6.79 13.70 20.40
CA PRO A 29 5.76 12.67 20.29
C PRO A 29 5.69 12.10 18.87
N LEU A 30 5.67 10.76 18.76
CA LEU A 30 5.54 10.05 17.48
C LEU A 30 4.12 10.07 16.89
N ILE A 31 3.14 10.53 17.67
CA ILE A 31 1.73 10.63 17.29
C ILE A 31 1.19 11.96 17.82
N HIS A 32 0.43 12.67 16.99
CA HIS A 32 -0.32 13.83 17.46
C HIS A 32 -1.41 13.39 18.44
N GLU A 33 -1.65 14.20 19.48
CA GLU A 33 -2.62 13.92 20.53
C GLU A 33 -4.04 13.67 19.97
N ASN A 34 -4.41 14.42 18.92
CA ASN A 34 -5.70 14.30 18.24
C ASN A 34 -5.93 12.95 17.55
N LEU A 35 -4.91 12.12 17.35
CA LEU A 35 -5.05 10.75 16.81
C LEU A 35 -5.38 9.73 17.91
N ILE A 36 -5.16 10.04 19.19
CA ILE A 36 -5.39 9.10 20.30
C ILE A 36 -6.86 8.64 20.37
N PRO A 37 -7.88 9.52 20.31
CA PRO A 37 -9.26 9.06 20.39
C PRO A 37 -9.68 8.27 19.12
N PHE A 38 -9.11 8.61 17.95
CA PHE A 38 -9.23 7.78 16.75
C PHE A 38 -8.66 6.37 16.98
N PHE A 39 -7.44 6.23 17.50
CA PHE A 39 -6.86 4.91 17.78
C PHE A 39 -7.65 4.11 18.82
N ARG A 40 -8.18 4.77 19.87
CA ARG A 40 -9.06 4.12 20.86
C ARG A 40 -10.35 3.60 20.21
N TRP A 41 -10.98 4.40 19.34
CA TRP A 41 -12.16 3.97 18.60
C TRP A 41 -11.85 2.75 17.73
N VAL A 42 -10.73 2.80 17.00
CA VAL A 42 -10.29 1.72 16.11
C VAL A 42 -10.02 0.42 16.88
N ALA A 43 -9.32 0.52 18.01
CA ALA A 43 -9.04 -0.60 18.91
C ALA A 43 -10.34 -1.26 19.40
N ASN A 44 -11.33 -0.44 19.82
CA ASN A 44 -12.61 -0.93 20.31
C ASN A 44 -13.45 -1.58 19.20
N TYR A 45 -13.57 -0.93 18.03
CA TYR A 45 -14.40 -1.44 16.93
C TYR A 45 -13.86 -2.75 16.36
N TYR A 46 -12.54 -2.85 16.14
CA TYR A 46 -11.91 -4.05 15.62
C TYR A 46 -11.53 -5.07 16.70
N HIS A 47 -11.82 -4.78 17.97
CA HIS A 47 -11.46 -5.61 19.13
C HIS A 47 -9.96 -6.00 19.11
N TYR A 48 -9.11 -4.99 18.88
CA TYR A 48 -7.66 -5.16 18.75
C TYR A 48 -6.93 -4.33 19.80
N PRO A 49 -5.86 -4.83 20.45
CA PRO A 49 -5.20 -4.10 21.53
C PRO A 49 -4.67 -2.73 21.08
N LEU A 50 -4.99 -1.67 21.83
CA LEU A 50 -4.63 -0.29 21.48
C LEU A 50 -3.13 -0.11 21.20
N GLY A 51 -2.26 -0.68 22.04
CA GLY A 51 -0.81 -0.61 21.82
C GLY A 51 -0.37 -1.25 20.50
N LEU A 52 -1.06 -2.30 20.05
CA LEU A 52 -0.79 -2.93 18.75
C LEU A 52 -1.41 -2.15 17.58
N VAL A 53 -2.52 -1.44 17.78
CA VAL A 53 -3.04 -0.48 16.79
C VAL A 53 -2.04 0.65 16.55
N ILE A 54 -1.53 1.27 17.62
CA ILE A 54 -0.53 2.35 17.52
C ILE A 54 0.75 1.81 16.88
N LYS A 55 1.21 0.63 17.30
CA LYS A 55 2.38 -0.01 16.68
C LYS A 55 2.19 -0.26 15.17
N ALA A 56 0.99 -0.64 14.75
CA ALA A 56 0.67 -0.85 13.33
C ALA A 56 0.57 0.45 12.53
N ALA A 57 0.35 1.59 13.18
CA ALA A 57 0.32 2.92 12.59
C ALA A 57 1.73 3.52 12.37
N LEU A 58 2.73 3.07 13.13
CA LEU A 58 4.09 3.61 13.08
C LEU A 58 4.99 2.87 12.08
N PRO A 59 5.97 3.55 11.46
CA PRO A 59 7.03 2.91 10.70
C PRO A 59 7.75 1.82 11.51
N GLY A 60 8.06 0.70 10.84
CA GLY A 60 8.90 -0.33 11.43
C GLY A 60 10.29 0.21 11.75
N GLY A 61 10.80 -0.12 12.93
CA GLY A 61 12.12 0.31 13.40
C GLY A 61 12.11 1.42 14.46
N LEU A 62 10.95 2.07 14.67
CA LEU A 62 10.70 3.06 15.75
C LEU A 62 10.19 2.43 17.05
N ALA A 63 10.58 1.19 17.31
CA ALA A 63 10.18 0.46 18.52
C ALA A 63 11.44 -0.20 19.08
N PRO A 64 12.28 0.57 19.79
CA PRO A 64 13.52 0.04 20.30
C PRO A 64 13.27 -1.08 21.27
N GLN A 65 14.05 -2.14 21.14
CA GLN A 65 13.96 -3.28 22.04
C GLN A 65 14.75 -2.99 23.31
N SER A 66 14.10 -3.18 24.46
CA SER A 66 14.79 -3.21 25.74
C SER A 66 15.56 -4.52 25.84
N HIS A 67 16.87 -4.45 25.88
CA HIS A 67 17.73 -5.60 26.17
C HIS A 67 18.20 -5.54 27.61
N LYS A 68 18.38 -6.71 28.21
CA LYS A 68 19.04 -6.81 29.51
C LYS A 68 20.52 -6.99 29.28
N ILE A 69 21.33 -6.26 30.02
CA ILE A 69 22.78 -6.42 30.07
C ILE A 69 23.19 -6.70 31.51
N LEU A 70 24.11 -7.64 31.70
CA LEU A 70 24.77 -7.86 32.98
C LEU A 70 25.96 -6.91 33.07
N ARG A 71 26.00 -6.08 34.11
CA ARG A 71 27.12 -5.21 34.43
C ARG A 71 27.78 -5.61 35.74
N LEU A 72 29.08 -5.40 35.82
CA LEU A 72 29.85 -5.61 37.03
C LEU A 72 29.56 -4.46 38.00
N ALA A 73 29.18 -4.79 39.23
CA ALA A 73 28.89 -3.81 40.28
C ALA A 73 29.96 -3.77 41.38
N ALA A 74 30.81 -4.80 41.45
CA ALA A 74 31.93 -4.93 42.38
C ALA A 74 33.29 -4.96 41.65
N GLN A 75 34.41 -4.99 42.38
CA GLN A 75 35.72 -5.14 41.72
C GLN A 75 35.86 -6.54 41.08
N PRO A 76 36.58 -6.67 39.95
CA PRO A 76 36.73 -7.94 39.24
C PRO A 76 37.30 -9.08 40.11
N LYS A 77 38.11 -8.74 41.12
CA LYS A 77 38.69 -9.69 42.07
C LYS A 77 37.65 -10.31 43.00
N ASP A 78 36.64 -9.54 43.42
CA ASP A 78 35.59 -10.01 44.32
C ASP A 78 34.61 -10.93 43.58
N LEU A 79 34.36 -10.65 42.29
CA LEU A 79 33.56 -11.52 41.42
C LEU A 79 34.19 -12.92 41.29
N LEU A 80 35.50 -12.98 41.01
CA LEU A 80 36.23 -14.23 40.83
C LEU A 80 36.44 -14.99 42.14
N ALA A 81 36.53 -14.30 43.28
CA ALA A 81 36.69 -14.91 44.60
C ALA A 81 35.37 -15.46 45.19
N SER A 82 34.22 -14.92 44.79
CA SER A 82 32.91 -15.25 45.35
C SER A 82 32.28 -16.57 44.85
N VAL A 83 32.86 -17.22 43.83
CA VAL A 83 32.29 -18.43 43.23
C VAL A 83 33.25 -19.61 43.36
N SER A 84 32.93 -20.54 44.25
CA SER A 84 33.66 -21.80 44.41
C SER A 84 33.21 -22.83 43.35
N GLY A 85 33.97 -22.96 42.25
CA GLY A 85 33.73 -23.97 41.19
C GLY A 85 34.32 -23.61 39.82
N GLN A 86 34.16 -24.52 38.83
CA GLN A 86 34.50 -24.25 37.43
C GLN A 86 33.58 -23.15 36.89
N LEU A 87 34.14 -21.96 36.71
CA LEU A 87 33.39 -20.79 36.25
C LEU A 87 33.08 -20.88 34.75
N PRO A 88 31.84 -20.61 34.33
CA PRO A 88 31.51 -20.53 32.90
C PRO A 88 32.27 -19.39 32.20
N ASP A 89 32.64 -19.59 30.93
CA ASP A 89 33.47 -18.65 30.14
C ASP A 89 32.97 -17.20 30.13
N TRP A 90 31.66 -16.98 30.24
CA TRP A 90 31.07 -15.64 30.23
C TRP A 90 31.45 -14.80 31.46
N THR A 91 31.74 -15.43 32.60
CA THR A 91 32.13 -14.73 33.83
C THR A 91 33.50 -14.08 33.72
N GLY A 92 34.46 -14.77 33.09
CA GLY A 92 35.79 -14.21 32.78
C GLY A 92 35.76 -13.12 31.72
N LYS A 93 34.75 -13.10 30.83
CA LYS A 93 34.50 -11.97 29.95
C LYS A 93 33.92 -10.78 30.71
N LEU A 94 32.89 -10.97 31.51
CA LEU A 94 32.27 -9.91 32.33
C LEU A 94 33.30 -9.23 33.25
N ALA A 95 34.23 -9.99 33.84
CA ALA A 95 35.31 -9.45 34.67
C ALA A 95 36.33 -8.59 33.88
N ARG A 96 36.48 -8.83 32.57
CA ARG A 96 37.41 -8.09 31.69
C ARG A 96 36.78 -6.88 31.02
N SER A 97 35.56 -7.01 30.51
CA SER A 97 34.86 -5.94 29.79
C SER A 97 34.01 -5.04 30.69
N GLY A 98 33.75 -5.44 31.94
CA GLY A 98 32.85 -4.73 32.86
C GLY A 98 31.36 -4.90 32.55
N GLU A 99 31.00 -5.26 31.31
CA GLU A 99 29.63 -5.54 30.89
C GLU A 99 29.56 -6.64 29.82
N LEU A 100 28.43 -7.37 29.76
CA LEU A 100 28.13 -8.32 28.70
C LEU A 100 27.19 -7.70 27.66
N SER A 101 27.40 -8.03 26.38
CA SER A 101 26.49 -7.60 25.32
C SER A 101 25.07 -8.16 25.51
N PRO A 102 24.03 -7.55 24.90
CA PRO A 102 22.66 -8.06 24.91
C PRO A 102 22.53 -9.54 24.53
N LYS A 103 23.27 -9.97 23.49
CA LYS A 103 23.23 -11.33 22.97
C LYS A 103 23.85 -12.33 23.95
N GLU A 104 24.98 -11.95 24.56
CA GLU A 104 25.66 -12.76 25.57
C GLU A 104 24.82 -12.86 26.84
N THR A 105 24.25 -11.75 27.32
CA THR A 105 23.36 -11.73 28.48
C THR A 105 22.11 -12.58 28.24
N ALA A 106 21.51 -12.53 27.05
CA ALA A 106 20.39 -13.40 26.69
C ALA A 106 20.77 -14.89 26.71
N SER A 107 21.97 -15.23 26.22
CA SER A 107 22.50 -16.60 26.29
C SER A 107 22.67 -17.08 27.73
N VAL A 108 23.23 -16.23 28.61
CA VAL A 108 23.39 -16.52 30.05
C VAL A 108 22.05 -16.74 30.74
N LEU A 109 21.02 -15.94 30.38
CA LEU A 109 19.69 -16.06 30.97
C LEU A 109 18.85 -17.20 30.40
N ALA A 110 19.20 -17.73 29.23
CA ALA A 110 18.55 -18.89 28.60
C ALA A 110 19.09 -20.21 29.17
N ASP A 111 20.38 -20.28 29.48
CA ASP A 111 21.00 -21.45 30.09
C ASP A 111 20.65 -21.58 31.58
N LYS A 112 20.31 -22.80 32.01
CA LYS A 112 19.71 -23.06 33.33
C LYS A 112 20.72 -22.95 34.47
N GLU A 113 21.97 -23.38 34.24
CA GLU A 113 23.05 -23.28 35.21
C GLU A 113 23.60 -21.86 35.31
N SER A 114 23.89 -21.24 34.16
CA SER A 114 24.37 -19.86 34.08
C SER A 114 23.38 -18.86 34.68
N LYS A 115 22.07 -19.08 34.50
CA LYS A 115 21.02 -18.27 35.13
C LYS A 115 20.99 -18.40 36.66
N LYS A 116 21.25 -19.59 37.22
CA LYS A 116 21.35 -19.78 38.68
C LYS A 116 22.55 -19.02 39.25
N ILE A 117 23.70 -19.10 38.58
CA ILE A 117 24.92 -18.39 38.97
C ILE A 117 24.69 -16.87 38.90
N ALA A 118 24.15 -16.36 37.79
CA ALA A 118 23.81 -14.95 37.65
C ALA A 118 22.80 -14.47 38.72
N ALA A 119 21.81 -15.28 39.08
CA ALA A 119 20.86 -14.95 40.16
C ALA A 119 21.52 -14.92 41.55
N GLY A 120 22.50 -15.78 41.81
CA GLY A 120 23.32 -15.73 43.02
C GLY A 120 24.17 -14.46 43.08
N MET A 121 24.81 -14.09 41.98
CA MET A 121 25.62 -12.87 41.87
C MET A 121 24.78 -11.60 42.02
N LEU A 122 23.54 -11.58 41.51
CA LEU A 122 22.59 -10.48 41.68
C LEU A 122 22.18 -10.29 43.15
N LYS A 123 21.97 -11.39 43.89
CA LYS A 123 21.67 -11.32 45.33
C LYS A 123 22.85 -10.83 46.16
N GLY A 124 24.08 -11.12 45.71
CA GLY A 124 25.31 -10.68 46.36
C GLY A 124 25.79 -9.27 45.97
N ASN A 125 25.02 -8.50 45.18
CA ASN A 125 25.41 -7.20 44.63
C ASN A 125 26.73 -7.20 43.83
N LEU A 126 27.15 -8.35 43.29
CA LEU A 126 28.37 -8.47 42.50
C LEU A 126 28.17 -8.02 41.04
N VAL A 127 26.94 -8.17 40.56
CA VAL A 127 26.51 -7.76 39.22
C VAL A 127 25.17 -7.06 39.30
N THR A 128 24.93 -6.08 38.44
CA THR A 128 23.60 -5.50 38.21
C THR A 128 23.04 -5.99 36.88
N LEU A 129 21.72 -6.09 36.82
CA LEU A 129 21.00 -6.41 35.60
C LEU A 129 20.34 -5.15 35.07
N ASP A 130 21.10 -4.39 34.29
CA ASP A 130 20.65 -3.13 33.73
C ASP A 130 19.83 -3.37 32.48
N THR A 131 18.89 -2.47 32.22
CA THR A 131 18.14 -2.46 30.97
C THR A 131 18.75 -1.44 30.03
N MET A 132 19.38 -1.92 28.96
CA MET A 132 19.86 -1.08 27.88
C MET A 132 18.79 -0.98 26.80
N LEU A 133 18.50 0.24 26.35
CA LEU A 133 17.69 0.46 25.17
C LEU A 133 18.62 0.34 23.95
N ALA A 134 18.33 -0.60 23.05
CA ALA A 134 18.88 -0.48 21.70
C ALA A 134 18.38 0.84 21.10
N GLY A 135 19.18 1.49 20.25
CA GLY A 135 18.68 2.61 19.45
C GLY A 135 17.63 2.14 18.44
N ASP A 136 16.91 3.07 17.82
CA ASP A 136 16.04 2.75 16.70
C ASP A 136 16.84 2.03 15.60
N SER A 137 16.22 1.04 14.95
CA SER A 137 16.88 0.32 13.85
C SER A 137 16.99 1.16 12.57
N VAL A 138 16.38 2.34 12.58
CA VAL A 138 16.37 3.31 11.49
C VAL A 138 16.84 4.64 12.05
N ALA A 139 17.95 5.15 11.53
CA ALA A 139 18.54 6.41 11.97
C ALA A 139 18.26 7.56 10.99
N GLU A 140 18.19 8.76 11.56
CA GLU A 140 18.21 10.02 10.81
C GLU A 140 19.45 10.04 9.90
N LYS A 141 19.26 10.46 8.65
CA LYS A 141 20.39 10.63 7.74
C LYS A 141 20.91 12.05 7.87
N ASN A 142 22.08 12.18 8.45
CA ASN A 142 22.82 13.44 8.44
C ASN A 142 23.91 13.34 7.38
N GLU A 143 23.98 14.36 6.53
CA GLU A 143 25.14 14.55 5.65
C GLU A 143 25.80 15.88 5.98
N ILE A 144 27.10 15.97 5.70
CA ILE A 144 27.84 17.22 5.77
C ILE A 144 27.41 18.06 4.57
N CYS A 145 26.82 19.21 4.83
CA CYS A 145 26.44 20.18 3.82
C CYS A 145 27.33 21.41 3.90
N TYR A 146 27.68 21.96 2.73
CA TYR A 146 28.43 23.20 2.62
C TYR A 146 27.52 24.33 2.15
N ALA A 147 27.76 25.54 2.66
CA ALA A 147 27.13 26.78 2.21
C ALA A 147 28.18 27.88 2.06
N PHE A 148 27.85 28.88 1.24
CA PHE A 148 28.62 30.12 1.20
C PHE A 148 28.49 30.85 2.54
N THR A 149 29.60 31.45 2.99
CA THR A 149 29.58 32.41 4.10
C THR A 149 29.24 33.80 3.59
N ASP A 150 28.84 34.71 4.49
CA ASP A 150 28.53 36.11 4.17
C ASP A 150 29.73 36.88 3.57
N ARG A 151 30.93 36.30 3.59
CA ARG A 151 32.16 36.86 3.01
C ARG A 151 32.27 36.71 1.49
N LEU A 152 31.40 35.94 0.84
CA LEU A 152 31.45 35.70 -0.60
C LEU A 152 30.24 36.31 -1.32
N GLN A 153 30.52 37.13 -2.34
CA GLN A 153 29.51 37.53 -3.31
C GLN A 153 29.35 36.43 -4.38
N LYS A 154 28.12 36.28 -4.89
CA LYS A 154 27.79 35.31 -5.95
C LYS A 154 28.66 35.59 -7.20
N PRO A 155 29.02 34.57 -8.00
CA PRO A 155 29.79 34.78 -9.21
C PRO A 155 29.10 35.79 -10.15
N SER A 156 29.90 36.64 -10.80
CA SER A 156 29.44 37.58 -11.82
C SER A 156 28.77 36.85 -13.01
N GLU A 157 27.80 37.50 -13.67
CA GLU A 157 27.08 36.90 -14.81
C GLU A 157 28.07 36.55 -15.94
N GLY A 158 28.07 35.28 -16.40
CA GLY A 158 28.89 34.83 -17.53
C GLY A 158 29.86 33.68 -17.28
N ILE A 159 29.87 33.07 -16.08
CA ILE A 159 30.71 31.89 -15.82
C ILE A 159 29.97 30.61 -16.26
N ASP A 160 30.54 29.92 -17.24
CA ASP A 160 30.00 28.70 -17.89
C ASP A 160 30.67 27.39 -17.42
N GLY A 161 31.59 27.47 -16.45
CA GLY A 161 32.36 26.32 -15.95
C GLY A 161 33.50 25.85 -16.86
N SER A 162 33.76 26.53 -17.99
CA SER A 162 34.95 26.31 -18.82
C SER A 162 36.24 26.65 -18.07
N ARG A 163 37.37 26.07 -18.52
CA ARG A 163 38.68 26.28 -17.85
C ARG A 163 39.10 27.75 -17.87
N THR A 164 38.74 28.48 -18.92
CA THR A 164 38.96 29.91 -19.12
C THR A 164 38.09 30.77 -18.19
N SER A 165 36.80 30.46 -18.05
CA SER A 165 35.91 31.20 -17.13
C SER A 165 36.23 30.92 -15.66
N LEU A 166 36.61 29.69 -15.31
CA LEU A 166 37.08 29.36 -13.96
C LEU A 166 38.40 30.03 -13.59
N ALA A 167 39.29 30.26 -14.57
CA ALA A 167 40.52 31.02 -14.34
C ALA A 167 40.23 32.49 -14.08
N HIS A 168 39.30 33.10 -14.83
CA HIS A 168 38.83 34.46 -14.57
C HIS A 168 38.19 34.58 -13.18
N TYR A 169 37.26 33.67 -12.86
CA TYR A 169 36.58 33.63 -11.56
C TYR A 169 37.57 33.46 -10.39
N ARG A 170 38.61 32.64 -10.56
CA ARG A 170 39.71 32.50 -9.58
C ARG A 170 40.41 33.84 -9.33
N HIS A 171 40.76 34.58 -10.38
CA HIS A 171 41.47 35.86 -10.25
C HIS A 171 40.59 36.93 -9.58
N GLU A 172 39.31 36.97 -9.92
CA GLU A 172 38.31 37.85 -9.31
C GLU A 172 38.14 37.57 -7.81
N LEU A 173 37.90 36.30 -7.45
CA LEU A 173 37.80 35.87 -6.05
C LEU A 173 39.05 36.20 -5.24
N SER A 174 40.24 35.93 -5.80
CA SER A 174 41.50 36.19 -5.09
C SER A 174 41.73 37.68 -4.83
N ARG A 175 41.24 38.55 -5.72
CA ARG A 175 41.30 40.01 -5.57
C ARG A 175 40.30 40.52 -4.54
N GLU A 176 39.08 39.98 -4.53
CA GLU A 176 38.00 40.42 -3.63
C GLU A 176 38.20 39.95 -2.19
N THR A 177 38.64 38.71 -2.00
CA THR A 177 38.78 38.15 -0.65
C THR A 177 40.17 38.33 -0.06
N GLY A 178 41.16 38.79 -0.84
CA GLY A 178 42.56 38.94 -0.42
C GLY A 178 43.27 37.63 -0.09
N VAL A 179 42.70 36.49 -0.51
CA VAL A 179 43.19 35.14 -0.23
C VAL A 179 43.47 34.44 -1.55
N GLU A 180 44.63 33.80 -1.70
CA GLU A 180 44.94 33.07 -2.93
C GLU A 180 44.03 31.84 -3.08
N VAL A 181 43.19 31.85 -4.14
CA VAL A 181 42.30 30.74 -4.49
C VAL A 181 42.96 29.89 -5.58
N LYS A 182 43.00 28.57 -5.41
CA LYS A 182 43.48 27.60 -6.43
C LYS A 182 42.39 27.32 -7.46
N LEU A 183 42.77 26.83 -8.65
CA LEU A 183 41.80 26.47 -9.69
C LEU A 183 40.81 25.38 -9.24
N SER A 184 41.26 24.43 -8.41
CA SER A 184 40.42 23.38 -7.81
C SER A 184 39.40 23.95 -6.81
N GLU A 185 39.77 25.00 -6.08
CA GLU A 185 38.91 25.70 -5.13
C GLU A 185 37.86 26.55 -5.86
N ALA A 186 38.27 27.29 -6.89
CA ALA A 186 37.34 28.03 -7.76
C ALA A 186 36.31 27.09 -8.43
N LYS A 187 36.75 25.91 -8.89
CA LYS A 187 35.85 24.88 -9.44
C LYS A 187 34.88 24.34 -8.38
N ALA A 188 35.33 24.11 -7.15
CA ALA A 188 34.46 23.66 -6.06
C ALA A 188 33.42 24.73 -5.68
N LEU A 189 33.82 26.01 -5.59
CA LEU A 189 32.91 27.13 -5.35
C LEU A 189 31.89 27.30 -6.48
N TYR A 190 32.31 27.16 -7.74
CA TYR A 190 31.39 27.19 -8.88
C TYR A 190 30.38 26.03 -8.83
N CYS A 191 30.85 24.79 -8.57
CA CYS A 191 29.94 23.66 -8.40
C CYS A 191 28.94 23.86 -7.24
N LEU A 192 29.39 24.48 -6.14
CA LEU A 192 28.51 24.85 -5.04
C LEU A 192 27.47 25.88 -5.49
N TYR A 193 27.89 26.93 -6.19
CA TYR A 193 26.97 27.94 -6.73
C TYR A 193 25.94 27.36 -7.70
N ASP A 194 26.39 26.56 -8.67
CA ASP A 194 25.52 25.96 -9.67
C ASP A 194 24.48 25.03 -9.01
N LEU A 195 24.92 24.20 -8.05
CA LEU A 195 24.01 23.36 -7.26
C LEU A 195 23.06 24.19 -6.38
N THR A 196 23.50 25.30 -5.77
CA THR A 196 22.59 26.17 -4.99
C THR A 196 21.49 26.78 -5.85
N ARG A 197 21.78 27.08 -7.13
CA ARG A 197 20.78 27.57 -8.10
C ARG A 197 19.85 26.46 -8.56
N GLU A 198 20.41 25.32 -8.94
CA GLU A 198 19.67 24.17 -9.45
C GLU A 198 18.71 23.58 -8.41
N HIS A 199 19.17 23.43 -7.16
CA HIS A 199 18.35 22.89 -6.07
C HIS A 199 17.53 23.95 -5.33
N ASN A 200 17.75 25.24 -5.61
CA ASN A 200 17.15 26.36 -4.89
C ASN A 200 17.32 26.26 -3.35
N GLN A 201 18.48 25.80 -2.90
CA GLN A 201 18.81 25.60 -1.49
C GLN A 201 20.17 26.23 -1.16
N PRO A 202 20.31 26.93 -0.01
CA PRO A 202 21.56 27.60 0.35
C PRO A 202 22.66 26.64 0.82
N ARG A 203 22.29 25.40 1.18
CA ARG A 203 23.18 24.36 1.70
C ARG A 203 23.14 23.17 0.76
N ILE A 204 24.30 22.70 0.31
CA ILE A 204 24.40 21.59 -0.63
C ILE A 204 25.13 20.40 0.01
N PRO A 205 24.62 19.17 -0.13
CA PRO A 205 25.26 17.97 0.39
C PRO A 205 26.62 17.70 -0.27
N LEU A 206 27.60 17.25 0.52
CA LEU A 206 28.92 16.87 0.03
C LEU A 206 28.85 15.79 -1.07
N LYS A 207 27.84 14.92 -1.02
CA LYS A 207 27.67 13.85 -2.02
C LYS A 207 27.40 14.42 -3.42
N ASP A 208 26.56 15.44 -3.53
CA ASP A 208 26.17 16.05 -4.81
C ASP A 208 27.34 16.87 -5.39
N LEU A 209 28.09 17.54 -4.52
CA LEU A 209 29.35 18.21 -4.87
C LEU A 209 30.39 17.21 -5.37
N ARG A 210 30.48 16.04 -4.74
CA ARG A 210 31.41 14.97 -5.13
C ARG A 210 31.03 14.31 -6.47
N SER A 211 29.73 14.15 -6.76
CA SER A 211 29.29 13.61 -8.05
C SER A 211 29.59 14.55 -9.21
N ARG A 212 29.45 15.87 -9.02
CA ARG A 212 29.80 16.87 -10.03
C ARG A 212 31.31 17.09 -10.15
N TYR A 213 32.02 17.10 -9.02
CA TYR A 213 33.46 17.27 -8.95
C TYR A 213 34.09 16.36 -7.88
N PRO A 214 34.72 15.24 -8.25
CA PRO A 214 35.33 14.31 -7.29
C PRO A 214 36.42 14.94 -6.40
N GLY A 215 37.10 15.99 -6.88
CA GLY A 215 38.12 16.73 -6.13
C GLY A 215 37.56 17.78 -5.14
N SER A 216 36.24 17.94 -5.06
CA SER A 216 35.59 18.93 -4.21
C SER A 216 35.87 18.72 -2.72
N VAL A 217 36.04 17.48 -2.25
CA VAL A 217 36.21 17.17 -0.82
C VAL A 217 37.40 17.90 -0.21
N LYS A 218 38.58 17.80 -0.84
CA LYS A 218 39.79 18.47 -0.36
C LYS A 218 39.71 19.98 -0.53
N ALA A 219 39.19 20.43 -1.66
CA ALA A 219 39.03 21.86 -1.97
C ALA A 219 38.08 22.56 -0.99
N LEU A 220 36.96 21.93 -0.63
CA LEU A 220 35.98 22.47 0.32
C LEU A 220 36.53 22.53 1.75
N ALA A 221 37.33 21.55 2.17
CA ALA A 221 38.02 21.59 3.47
C ALA A 221 39.05 22.73 3.53
N GLU A 222 39.82 22.94 2.45
CA GLU A 222 40.76 24.07 2.36
C GLU A 222 40.01 25.43 2.33
N LEU A 223 38.88 25.51 1.63
CA LEU A 223 38.01 26.69 1.59
C LEU A 223 37.31 26.98 2.94
N GLU A 224 36.98 25.94 3.70
CA GLU A 224 36.42 26.07 5.05
C GLU A 224 37.47 26.63 6.01
N ALA A 225 38.71 26.15 5.95
CA ALA A 225 39.82 26.72 6.71
C ALA A 225 40.11 28.19 6.36
N LYS A 226 39.85 28.59 5.10
CA LYS A 226 39.91 29.98 4.62
C LYS A 226 38.68 30.81 5.01
N GLY A 227 37.66 30.21 5.65
CA GLY A 227 36.42 30.87 6.06
C GLY A 227 35.54 31.31 4.89
N MET A 228 35.69 30.69 3.73
CA MET A 228 34.93 31.00 2.51
C MET A 228 33.62 30.21 2.45
N VAL A 229 33.64 28.97 2.91
CA VAL A 229 32.46 28.10 3.06
C VAL A 229 32.34 27.63 4.50
N SER A 230 31.13 27.30 4.93
CA SER A 230 30.89 26.67 6.24
C SER A 230 30.31 25.28 6.06
N SER A 231 30.85 24.28 6.77
CA SER A 231 30.21 22.97 6.87
C SER A 231 29.25 22.91 8.06
N SER A 232 28.15 22.19 7.88
CA SER A 232 27.25 21.83 8.98
C SER A 232 26.69 20.44 8.73
N GLN A 233 26.47 19.66 9.79
CA GLN A 233 25.66 18.45 9.66
C GLN A 233 24.20 18.86 9.51
N SER A 234 23.62 18.55 8.35
CA SER A 234 22.20 18.79 8.09
C SER A 234 21.49 17.46 7.90
N ARG A 235 20.29 17.38 8.45
CA ARG A 235 19.38 16.27 8.18
C ARG A 235 18.96 16.31 6.71
N ILE A 236 19.13 15.20 6.01
CA ILE A 236 18.69 15.01 4.62
C ILE A 236 17.61 13.94 4.60
N PHE A 237 16.52 14.23 3.90
CA PHE A 237 15.43 13.28 3.71
C PHE A 237 15.69 12.47 2.44
N ARG A 238 15.63 11.14 2.55
CA ARG A 238 15.73 10.26 1.40
C ARG A 238 14.46 10.43 0.55
N THR A 239 14.64 10.68 -0.74
CA THR A 239 13.52 10.80 -1.69
C THR A 239 13.15 9.43 -2.24
N PRO A 240 11.88 8.99 -2.09
CA PRO A 240 11.41 7.72 -2.66
C PRO A 240 11.09 7.84 -4.16
N PHE A 241 11.05 9.08 -4.64
CA PHE A 241 10.89 9.50 -6.03
C PHE A 241 12.20 9.22 -6.76
N GLY A 242 12.30 8.07 -7.43
CA GLY A 242 13.49 7.65 -8.14
C GLY A 242 13.69 8.45 -9.44
N CYS A 243 13.18 7.91 -10.55
CA CYS A 243 13.18 8.58 -11.86
C CYS A 243 12.22 9.79 -11.84
N PRO A 244 12.55 10.92 -12.50
CA PRO A 244 11.61 12.03 -12.66
C PRO A 244 10.33 11.54 -13.32
N LEU A 245 9.21 11.73 -12.63
CA LEU A 245 7.88 11.43 -13.18
C LEU A 245 7.53 12.47 -14.25
N PRO A 246 6.74 12.10 -15.27
CA PRO A 246 6.33 13.04 -16.31
C PRO A 246 5.52 14.18 -15.69
N PHE A 247 5.86 15.41 -16.06
CA PHE A 247 5.11 16.59 -15.65
C PHE A 247 3.68 16.54 -16.20
N GLN A 248 2.70 16.78 -15.34
CA GLN A 248 1.29 16.79 -15.69
C GLN A 248 0.72 18.21 -15.55
N PRO A 249 0.40 18.90 -16.67
CA PRO A 249 -0.08 20.27 -16.62
C PRO A 249 -1.49 20.36 -16.03
N ARG A 250 -1.80 21.50 -15.42
CA ARG A 250 -3.15 21.86 -14.96
C ARG A 250 -4.08 22.02 -16.17
N PRO A 251 -5.23 21.33 -16.23
CA PRO A 251 -6.28 21.67 -17.19
C PRO A 251 -6.81 23.08 -16.97
N GLU A 252 -6.90 23.88 -18.02
CA GLU A 252 -7.41 25.26 -17.94
C GLU A 252 -8.89 25.30 -17.56
N THR A 253 -9.70 24.45 -18.20
CA THR A 253 -11.15 24.39 -18.03
C THR A 253 -11.61 23.06 -17.42
N LEU A 254 -12.56 23.14 -16.50
CA LEU A 254 -13.27 21.99 -15.96
C LEU A 254 -14.54 21.71 -16.78
N THR A 255 -15.05 20.48 -16.73
CA THR A 255 -16.38 20.19 -17.27
C THR A 255 -17.48 20.72 -16.34
N ASP A 256 -18.70 20.90 -16.86
CA ASP A 256 -19.85 21.34 -16.06
C ASP A 256 -20.10 20.39 -14.88
N GLU A 257 -19.97 19.07 -15.11
CA GLU A 257 -20.13 18.04 -14.09
C GLU A 257 -19.06 18.14 -12.99
N GLN A 258 -17.79 18.39 -13.36
CA GLN A 258 -16.70 18.60 -12.40
C GLN A 258 -16.92 19.88 -11.59
N THR A 259 -17.39 20.94 -12.24
CA THR A 259 -17.70 22.23 -11.61
C THR A 259 -18.85 22.08 -10.62
N ALA A 260 -19.92 21.37 -10.98
CA ALA A 260 -21.03 21.07 -10.08
C ALA A 260 -20.57 20.23 -8.87
N ALA A 261 -19.75 19.20 -9.09
CA ALA A 261 -19.20 18.41 -7.99
C ALA A 261 -18.36 19.24 -7.01
N LEU A 262 -17.50 20.14 -7.53
CA LEU A 262 -16.72 21.06 -6.70
C LEU A 262 -17.59 22.11 -6.00
N GLY A 263 -18.70 22.52 -6.61
CA GLY A 263 -19.70 23.42 -6.02
C GLY A 263 -20.30 22.88 -4.72
N GLU A 264 -20.38 21.55 -4.55
CA GLU A 264 -20.82 20.90 -3.31
C GLU A 264 -19.66 20.64 -2.34
N ILE A 265 -18.50 20.25 -2.87
CA ILE A 265 -17.32 19.85 -2.07
C ILE A 265 -16.66 21.07 -1.40
N VAL A 266 -16.38 22.12 -2.16
CA VAL A 266 -15.58 23.27 -1.71
C VAL A 266 -16.24 24.02 -0.55
N PRO A 267 -17.56 24.29 -0.55
CA PRO A 267 -18.22 24.89 0.61
C PRO A 267 -18.05 24.04 1.88
N ALA A 268 -18.19 22.72 1.78
CA ALA A 268 -18.01 21.83 2.93
C ALA A 268 -16.57 21.85 3.47
N ILE A 269 -15.57 22.00 2.60
CA ILE A 269 -14.16 22.18 2.99
C ILE A 269 -13.98 23.49 3.75
N ARG A 270 -14.53 24.60 3.23
CA ARG A 270 -14.45 25.93 3.83
C ARG A 270 -15.17 26.01 5.18
N ASP A 271 -16.31 25.34 5.31
CA ASP A 271 -17.09 25.23 6.56
C ASP A 271 -16.42 24.39 7.65
N ARG A 272 -15.33 23.68 7.33
CA ARG A 272 -14.62 22.76 8.25
C ARG A 272 -15.57 21.75 8.92
N ARG A 273 -16.48 21.18 8.14
CA ARG A 273 -17.48 20.21 8.62
C ARG A 273 -17.23 18.82 8.04
N TYR A 274 -17.63 17.81 8.79
CA TYR A 274 -17.65 16.44 8.29
C TYR A 274 -18.68 16.32 7.15
N ALA A 275 -18.22 15.92 5.97
CA ALA A 275 -19.06 15.76 4.79
C ALA A 275 -18.55 14.58 3.93
N PRO A 276 -19.30 13.46 3.91
CA PRO A 276 -18.95 12.32 3.06
C PRO A 276 -19.60 12.41 1.69
N PHE A 277 -18.78 12.40 0.64
CA PHE A 277 -19.19 12.40 -0.76
C PHE A 277 -18.82 11.07 -1.43
N LEU A 278 -19.74 10.52 -2.22
CA LEU A 278 -19.47 9.44 -3.15
C LEU A 278 -19.39 10.04 -4.56
N LEU A 279 -18.17 10.14 -5.11
CA LEU A 279 -17.93 10.61 -6.46
C LEU A 279 -18.01 9.42 -7.43
N HIS A 280 -19.21 9.21 -7.99
CA HIS A 280 -19.49 8.17 -8.95
C HIS A 280 -19.30 8.70 -10.37
N GLY A 281 -18.16 8.36 -10.99
CA GLY A 281 -17.83 8.87 -12.31
C GLY A 281 -17.19 7.83 -13.20
N VAL A 282 -17.63 7.72 -14.46
CA VAL A 282 -17.12 6.74 -15.42
C VAL A 282 -15.61 6.86 -15.60
N THR A 283 -14.95 5.78 -16.04
CA THR A 283 -13.50 5.83 -16.31
C THR A 283 -13.17 6.91 -17.33
N GLY A 284 -12.30 7.86 -16.98
CA GLY A 284 -11.92 8.98 -17.86
C GLY A 284 -12.78 10.25 -17.75
N CYS A 285 -13.68 10.36 -16.77
CA CYS A 285 -14.44 11.60 -16.50
C CYS A 285 -13.64 12.69 -15.74
N GLY A 286 -12.38 12.43 -15.39
CA GLY A 286 -11.52 13.39 -14.68
C GLY A 286 -11.75 13.51 -13.18
N LYS A 287 -12.16 12.43 -12.48
CA LYS A 287 -12.23 12.39 -11.00
C LYS A 287 -10.97 12.92 -10.31
N THR A 288 -9.80 12.57 -10.86
CA THR A 288 -8.50 13.04 -10.38
C THR A 288 -8.43 14.56 -10.30
N GLU A 289 -8.94 15.28 -11.30
CA GLU A 289 -8.91 16.75 -11.30
C GLU A 289 -9.79 17.33 -10.18
N VAL A 290 -10.96 16.72 -9.92
CA VAL A 290 -11.81 17.09 -8.77
C VAL A 290 -11.05 16.91 -7.45
N TYR A 291 -10.29 15.82 -7.29
CA TYR A 291 -9.46 15.61 -6.09
C TYR A 291 -8.38 16.68 -5.95
N LEU A 292 -7.67 17.01 -7.05
CA LEU A 292 -6.58 18.00 -7.05
C LEU A 292 -7.09 19.40 -6.72
N ARG A 293 -8.24 19.81 -7.30
CA ARG A 293 -8.88 21.11 -7.00
C ARG A 293 -9.36 21.18 -5.55
N ALA A 294 -9.97 20.11 -5.03
CA ALA A 294 -10.36 20.04 -3.62
C ALA A 294 -9.14 20.10 -2.68
N ALA A 295 -8.03 19.46 -3.07
CA ALA A 295 -6.78 19.50 -2.31
C ALA A 295 -6.17 20.91 -2.31
N GLU A 296 -6.17 21.63 -3.45
CA GLU A 296 -5.72 23.04 -3.50
C GLU A 296 -6.48 23.93 -2.52
N GLU A 297 -7.81 23.86 -2.53
CA GLU A 297 -8.65 24.64 -1.60
C GLU A 297 -8.37 24.26 -0.13
N THR A 298 -8.12 22.98 0.15
CA THR A 298 -7.79 22.51 1.50
C THR A 298 -6.45 23.04 1.99
N LEU A 299 -5.42 22.99 1.13
CA LEU A 299 -4.08 23.49 1.42
C LEU A 299 -4.07 25.01 1.55
N ALA A 300 -4.87 25.73 0.75
CA ALA A 300 -5.05 27.18 0.87
C ALA A 300 -5.61 27.60 2.24
N LEU A 301 -6.36 26.73 2.90
CA LEU A 301 -6.85 26.92 4.28
C LEU A 301 -5.83 26.47 5.36
N GLY A 302 -4.63 26.02 4.96
CA GLY A 302 -3.56 25.55 5.83
C GLY A 302 -3.75 24.13 6.39
N ARG A 303 -4.77 23.40 5.92
CA ARG A 303 -5.12 22.05 6.39
C ARG A 303 -4.44 20.98 5.55
N ASP A 304 -4.28 19.79 6.13
CA ASP A 304 -3.56 18.69 5.52
C ASP A 304 -4.48 17.85 4.60
N VAL A 305 -3.91 17.17 3.61
CA VAL A 305 -4.62 16.33 2.65
C VAL A 305 -4.11 14.89 2.74
N LEU A 306 -5.04 13.93 2.83
CA LEU A 306 -4.75 12.50 2.77
C LEU A 306 -5.39 11.87 1.54
N ILE A 307 -4.60 11.18 0.73
CA ILE A 307 -5.07 10.47 -0.46
C ILE A 307 -4.71 9.00 -0.33
N LEU A 308 -5.74 8.16 -0.25
CA LEU A 308 -5.63 6.72 -0.19
C LEU A 308 -5.86 6.12 -1.59
N VAL A 309 -4.90 5.31 -2.02
CA VAL A 309 -4.99 4.49 -3.23
C VAL A 309 -4.97 2.99 -2.87
N PRO A 310 -5.52 2.10 -3.69
CA PRO A 310 -5.62 0.68 -3.34
C PRO A 310 -4.28 -0.04 -3.20
N GLU A 311 -3.35 0.24 -4.12
CA GLU A 311 -2.07 -0.48 -4.26
C GLU A 311 -0.95 0.48 -4.70
N ILE A 312 0.31 0.08 -4.46
CA ILE A 312 1.51 0.88 -4.77
C ILE A 312 1.55 1.29 -6.26
N ALA A 313 1.15 0.37 -7.14
CA ALA A 313 1.07 0.59 -8.58
C ALA A 313 0.29 1.85 -8.96
N LEU A 314 -0.86 2.05 -8.30
CA LEU A 314 -1.81 3.12 -8.52
C LEU A 314 -1.34 4.46 -7.98
N ALA A 315 -0.42 4.46 -7.01
CA ALA A 315 0.18 5.67 -6.52
C ALA A 315 0.91 6.41 -7.64
N THR A 316 1.67 5.71 -8.50
CA THR A 316 2.59 6.33 -9.47
C THR A 316 1.95 7.35 -10.43
N GLN A 317 0.73 7.12 -10.92
CA GLN A 317 0.07 8.08 -11.82
C GLN A 317 -0.44 9.30 -11.06
N LEU A 318 -1.14 9.07 -9.94
CA LEU A 318 -1.67 10.15 -9.12
C LEU A 318 -0.53 10.94 -8.44
N GLU A 319 0.55 10.26 -8.09
CA GLU A 319 1.82 10.81 -7.60
C GLU A 319 2.41 11.80 -8.60
N ALA A 320 2.47 11.47 -9.89
CA ALA A 320 2.95 12.39 -10.92
C ALA A 320 2.10 13.68 -10.97
N HIS A 321 0.77 13.56 -10.90
CA HIS A 321 -0.12 14.72 -10.82
C HIS A 321 0.10 15.53 -9.54
N LEU A 322 0.20 14.87 -8.37
CA LEU A 322 0.38 15.53 -7.09
C LEU A 322 1.73 16.25 -7.00
N LEU A 323 2.82 15.61 -7.44
CA LEU A 323 4.14 16.24 -7.47
C LEU A 323 4.19 17.42 -8.44
N SER A 324 3.57 17.28 -9.62
CA SER A 324 3.47 18.40 -10.57
C SER A 324 2.68 19.57 -10.00
N ARG A 325 1.74 19.31 -9.08
CA ARG A 325 0.82 20.30 -8.50
C ARG A 325 1.33 20.94 -7.22
N PHE A 326 1.92 20.16 -6.34
CA PHE A 326 2.22 20.52 -4.96
C PHE A 326 3.70 20.38 -4.60
N GLY A 327 4.54 19.89 -5.52
CA GLY A 327 5.99 19.83 -5.36
C GLY A 327 6.43 19.00 -4.15
N ASP A 328 7.26 19.60 -3.32
CA ASP A 328 7.90 19.01 -2.14
C ASP A 328 6.94 18.84 -0.93
N GLN A 329 5.72 19.36 -1.01
CA GLN A 329 4.70 19.17 0.02
C GLN A 329 4.07 17.77 0.02
N VAL A 330 4.42 16.93 -0.96
CA VAL A 330 3.87 15.58 -1.14
C VAL A 330 4.82 14.52 -0.59
N VAL A 331 4.29 13.62 0.25
CA VAL A 331 5.02 12.46 0.75
C VAL A 331 4.31 11.15 0.44
N LEU A 332 5.10 10.08 0.29
CA LEU A 332 4.62 8.73 0.02
C LEU A 332 4.57 7.90 1.30
N GLN A 333 3.47 7.16 1.50
CA GLN A 333 3.37 6.14 2.53
C GLN A 333 2.83 4.81 1.99
N HIS A 334 3.73 3.89 1.67
CA HIS A 334 3.34 2.55 1.25
C HIS A 334 4.39 1.48 1.63
N SER A 335 4.02 0.20 1.48
CA SER A 335 4.87 -0.93 1.87
C SER A 335 6.14 -1.09 1.02
N GLY A 336 6.14 -0.61 -0.23
CA GLY A 336 7.32 -0.65 -1.11
C GLY A 336 8.47 0.30 -0.77
N LEU A 337 8.34 1.13 0.27
CA LEU A 337 9.44 1.98 0.76
C LEU A 337 10.36 1.18 1.69
N THR A 338 11.66 1.44 1.61
CA THR A 338 12.62 0.96 2.60
C THR A 338 12.28 1.51 3.99
N GLY A 339 12.73 0.84 5.06
CA GLY A 339 12.47 1.31 6.43
C GLY A 339 12.94 2.75 6.66
N ALA A 340 14.09 3.11 6.06
CA ALA A 340 14.67 4.43 6.14
C ALA A 340 13.86 5.51 5.37
N GLU A 341 13.43 5.23 4.15
CA GLU A 341 12.56 6.14 3.39
C GLU A 341 11.21 6.31 4.10
N ARG A 342 10.61 5.23 4.60
CA ARG A 342 9.33 5.29 5.31
C ARG A 342 9.42 6.16 6.56
N PHE A 343 10.54 6.09 7.30
CA PHE A 343 10.78 6.95 8.44
C PHE A 343 10.90 8.42 8.04
N ASP A 344 11.67 8.73 7.00
CA ASP A 344 11.86 10.11 6.52
C ASP A 344 10.52 10.72 6.05
N GLN A 345 9.75 9.99 5.26
CA GLN A 345 8.43 10.42 4.78
C GLN A 345 7.41 10.57 5.92
N PHE A 346 7.46 9.67 6.92
CA PHE A 346 6.64 9.78 8.12
C PHE A 346 6.98 11.03 8.94
N TYR A 347 8.27 11.31 9.13
CA TYR A 347 8.71 12.50 9.84
C TYR A 347 8.32 13.79 9.11
N LEU A 348 8.43 13.84 7.77
CA LEU A 348 8.01 14.98 6.98
C LEU A 348 6.51 15.29 7.16
N ALA A 349 5.66 14.26 7.26
CA ALA A 349 4.25 14.43 7.60
C ALA A 349 4.05 14.90 9.06
N LEU A 350 4.72 14.23 10.01
CA LEU A 350 4.59 14.52 11.46
C LEU A 350 5.06 15.94 11.81
N SER A 351 6.13 16.41 11.17
CA SER A 351 6.68 17.76 11.38
C SER A 351 5.89 18.85 10.65
N GLY A 352 4.89 18.48 9.83
CA GLY A 352 4.10 19.42 9.03
C GLY A 352 4.82 20.02 7.83
N ARG A 353 6.05 19.56 7.51
CA ARG A 353 6.79 19.98 6.30
C ARG A 353 6.11 19.50 5.03
N ALA A 354 5.49 18.31 5.09
CA ALA A 354 4.64 17.80 4.04
C ALA A 354 3.16 17.90 4.45
N LYS A 355 2.36 18.51 3.59
CA LYS A 355 0.93 18.75 3.81
C LYS A 355 0.05 17.78 3.05
N VAL A 356 0.61 17.04 2.09
CA VAL A 356 -0.12 16.06 1.28
C VAL A 356 0.52 14.68 1.48
N VAL A 357 -0.26 13.73 1.98
CA VAL A 357 0.17 12.33 2.07
C VAL A 357 -0.61 11.52 1.05
N ILE A 358 0.10 10.86 0.13
CA ILE A 358 -0.48 9.81 -0.71
C ILE A 358 0.06 8.46 -0.29
N GLY A 359 -0.81 7.47 -0.22
CA GLY A 359 -0.36 6.14 0.14
C GLY A 359 -1.40 5.05 -0.02
N ALA A 360 -0.93 3.83 0.22
CA ALA A 360 -1.81 2.67 0.23
C ALA A 360 -2.71 2.69 1.49
N ARG A 361 -3.41 1.60 1.73
CA ARG A 361 -4.33 1.45 2.87
C ARG A 361 -3.77 1.86 4.25
N SER A 362 -2.47 1.64 4.54
CA SER A 362 -1.86 1.99 5.83
C SER A 362 -1.67 3.49 6.04
N ALA A 363 -1.67 4.29 4.97
CA ALA A 363 -1.57 5.75 5.07
C ALA A 363 -2.80 6.38 5.75
N VAL A 364 -3.87 5.61 5.98
CA VAL A 364 -4.98 6.03 6.85
C VAL A 364 -4.50 6.38 8.27
N PHE A 365 -3.31 5.96 8.67
CA PHE A 365 -2.67 6.29 9.93
C PHE A 365 -1.57 7.37 9.84
N ALA A 366 -1.40 8.00 8.68
CA ALA A 366 -0.39 9.05 8.48
C ALA A 366 -0.50 10.13 9.58
N PRO A 367 0.63 10.60 10.15
CA PRO A 367 0.62 11.54 11.27
C PRO A 367 0.36 12.97 10.77
N LEU A 368 -0.83 13.22 10.25
CA LEU A 368 -1.27 14.55 9.83
C LEU A 368 -1.85 15.29 11.03
N SER A 369 -1.47 16.55 11.16
CA SER A 369 -1.86 17.44 12.27
C SER A 369 -3.33 17.85 12.19
N ASP A 370 -3.83 18.24 11.02
CA ASP A 370 -5.23 18.61 10.80
C ASP A 370 -5.66 18.23 9.38
N PRO A 371 -6.00 16.95 9.13
CA PRO A 371 -6.47 16.53 7.81
C PRO A 371 -7.81 17.21 7.50
N GLY A 372 -7.84 18.12 6.52
CA GLY A 372 -9.05 18.80 6.06
C GLY A 372 -9.78 18.09 4.92
N LEU A 373 -9.06 17.26 4.16
CA LEU A 373 -9.57 16.46 3.07
C LEU A 373 -8.99 15.05 3.13
N ILE A 374 -9.86 14.05 2.99
CA ILE A 374 -9.46 12.65 2.82
C ILE A 374 -10.07 12.12 1.52
N VAL A 375 -9.25 11.67 0.59
CA VAL A 375 -9.70 11.06 -0.67
C VAL A 375 -9.41 9.57 -0.61
N VAL A 376 -10.38 8.74 -1.03
CA VAL A 376 -10.19 7.30 -1.24
C VAL A 376 -10.49 7.03 -2.70
N ASP A 377 -9.46 6.90 -3.52
CA ASP A 377 -9.62 6.58 -4.94
C ASP A 377 -9.82 5.07 -5.14
N GLU A 378 -10.63 4.72 -6.14
CA GLU A 378 -11.11 3.36 -6.38
C GLU A 378 -11.65 2.69 -5.10
N GLU A 379 -12.54 3.36 -4.36
CA GLU A 379 -13.00 2.94 -3.01
C GLU A 379 -13.53 1.50 -2.91
N HIS A 380 -14.00 0.95 -4.02
CA HIS A 380 -14.54 -0.39 -4.13
C HIS A 380 -13.48 -1.50 -4.02
N ASP A 381 -12.20 -1.13 -4.11
CA ASP A 381 -11.10 -2.07 -4.21
C ASP A 381 -10.89 -2.89 -2.93
N ALA A 382 -10.78 -4.21 -3.09
CA ALA A 382 -10.50 -5.12 -1.98
C ALA A 382 -9.12 -4.90 -1.35
N GLY A 383 -8.20 -4.24 -2.06
CA GLY A 383 -6.89 -3.81 -1.57
C GLY A 383 -6.99 -2.92 -0.32
N PHE A 384 -8.15 -2.29 -0.05
CA PHE A 384 -8.40 -1.57 1.19
C PHE A 384 -8.74 -2.44 2.41
N LYS A 385 -8.84 -3.76 2.29
CA LYS A 385 -9.04 -4.66 3.44
C LYS A 385 -7.73 -5.32 3.86
N GLN A 386 -7.38 -5.24 5.14
CA GLN A 386 -6.29 -6.04 5.72
C GLN A 386 -6.82 -7.41 6.13
N ASP A 387 -6.18 -8.48 5.62
CA ASP A 387 -6.54 -9.86 5.95
C ASP A 387 -5.66 -10.45 7.07
N ASP A 388 -4.45 -9.94 7.27
CA ASP A 388 -3.50 -10.45 8.25
C ASP A 388 -3.38 -9.56 9.50
N ASN A 389 -3.22 -10.19 10.66
CA ASN A 389 -3.11 -9.58 11.99
C ASN A 389 -4.22 -8.56 12.28
N PHE A 390 -3.92 -7.26 12.24
CA PHE A 390 -4.86 -6.18 12.49
C PHE A 390 -5.81 -5.97 11.30
N ARG A 391 -6.94 -6.68 11.27
CA ARG A 391 -7.86 -6.77 10.11
C ARG A 391 -8.77 -5.56 9.90
N TYR A 392 -8.22 -4.36 9.72
CA TYR A 392 -9.00 -3.14 9.45
C TYR A 392 -9.37 -2.96 7.96
N HIS A 393 -10.30 -2.05 7.67
CA HIS A 393 -10.64 -1.60 6.32
C HIS A 393 -10.28 -0.12 6.14
N GLY A 394 -9.34 0.19 5.25
CA GLY A 394 -8.79 1.55 5.05
C GLY A 394 -9.85 2.57 4.65
N ARG A 395 -10.73 2.23 3.70
CA ARG A 395 -11.88 3.09 3.32
C ARG A 395 -12.77 3.45 4.51
N ASP A 396 -13.21 2.46 5.28
CA ASP A 396 -14.12 2.71 6.41
C ASP A 396 -13.43 3.58 7.47
N LEU A 397 -12.15 3.30 7.73
CA LEU A 397 -11.32 4.12 8.61
C LEU A 397 -11.12 5.54 8.07
N ALA A 398 -11.04 5.75 6.76
CA ALA A 398 -10.94 7.08 6.16
C ALA A 398 -12.19 7.92 6.43
N VAL A 399 -13.38 7.33 6.26
CA VAL A 399 -14.67 7.99 6.56
C VAL A 399 -14.74 8.37 8.04
N LEU A 400 -14.31 7.47 8.92
CA LEU A 400 -14.30 7.71 10.37
C LEU A 400 -13.24 8.74 10.79
N ARG A 401 -12.06 8.70 10.16
CA ARG A 401 -10.99 9.67 10.38
C ARG A 401 -11.44 11.07 10.00
N ALA A 402 -12.14 11.20 8.87
CA ALA A 402 -12.75 12.47 8.45
C ALA A 402 -13.81 12.95 9.44
N ARG A 403 -14.64 12.04 9.98
CA ARG A 403 -15.61 12.40 11.03
C ARG A 403 -14.94 12.91 12.29
N HIS A 404 -13.83 12.28 12.70
CA HIS A 404 -13.08 12.68 13.90
C HIS A 404 -12.44 14.06 13.76
N HIS A 405 -11.99 14.43 12.56
CA HIS A 405 -11.29 15.69 12.28
C HIS A 405 -12.17 16.77 11.63
N LYS A 406 -13.50 16.54 11.56
CA LYS A 406 -14.46 17.43 10.90
C LYS A 406 -14.00 17.80 9.48
N SER A 407 -13.69 16.77 8.71
CA SER A 407 -13.08 16.87 7.39
C SER A 407 -14.02 16.37 6.32
N VAL A 408 -13.78 16.83 5.10
CA VAL A 408 -14.45 16.27 3.92
C VAL A 408 -13.80 14.93 3.57
N VAL A 409 -14.63 13.94 3.20
CA VAL A 409 -14.15 12.67 2.64
C VAL A 409 -14.77 12.42 1.27
N ILE A 410 -13.93 12.16 0.28
CA ILE A 410 -14.35 11.84 -1.09
C ILE A 410 -14.04 10.36 -1.35
N LEU A 411 -15.09 9.56 -1.53
CA LEU A 411 -15.01 8.18 -1.98
C LEU A 411 -15.16 8.17 -3.50
N GLY A 412 -14.08 7.96 -4.22
CA GLY A 412 -14.05 8.02 -5.67
C GLY A 412 -14.12 6.65 -6.31
N SER A 413 -15.02 6.46 -7.29
CA SER A 413 -15.09 5.20 -8.02
C SER A 413 -15.86 5.33 -9.34
N ALA A 414 -15.44 4.57 -10.35
CA ALA A 414 -16.26 4.32 -11.54
C ALA A 414 -17.30 3.22 -11.33
N THR A 415 -17.03 2.31 -10.40
CA THR A 415 -17.91 1.20 -10.04
C THR A 415 -17.98 1.12 -8.52
N PRO A 416 -18.72 2.03 -7.85
CA PRO A 416 -18.79 2.05 -6.38
C PRO A 416 -19.15 0.70 -5.80
N SER A 417 -18.66 0.40 -4.60
CA SER A 417 -19.14 -0.74 -3.85
C SER A 417 -20.62 -0.57 -3.55
N PHE A 418 -21.37 -1.67 -3.56
CA PHE A 418 -22.81 -1.61 -3.32
C PHE A 418 -23.14 -1.12 -1.91
N THR A 419 -22.21 -1.28 -0.97
CA THR A 419 -22.36 -0.69 0.38
C THR A 419 -22.27 0.83 0.33
N SER A 420 -21.26 1.40 -0.33
CA SER A 420 -21.11 2.85 -0.47
C SER A 420 -22.25 3.47 -1.27
N TYR A 421 -22.70 2.82 -2.34
CA TYR A 421 -23.84 3.29 -3.14
C TYR A 421 -25.15 3.23 -2.34
N ALA A 422 -25.41 2.17 -1.56
CA ALA A 422 -26.56 2.12 -0.66
C ALA A 422 -26.50 3.19 0.45
N HIS A 423 -25.31 3.54 0.94
CA HIS A 423 -25.13 4.66 1.87
C HIS A 423 -25.45 6.01 1.22
N ALA A 424 -25.08 6.20 -0.05
CA ALA A 424 -25.45 7.38 -0.79
C ALA A 424 -26.97 7.48 -1.01
N LEU A 425 -27.62 6.39 -1.42
CA LEU A 425 -29.08 6.34 -1.62
C LEU A 425 -29.88 6.53 -0.31
N SER A 426 -29.32 6.17 0.84
CA SER A 426 -29.93 6.40 2.15
C SER A 426 -29.63 7.78 2.73
N GLY A 427 -28.92 8.65 2.01
CA GLY A 427 -28.55 10.00 2.46
C GLY A 427 -27.40 10.05 3.48
N LYS A 428 -26.75 8.92 3.78
CA LYS A 428 -25.55 8.91 4.64
C LYS A 428 -24.36 9.56 3.94
N TYR A 429 -24.25 9.38 2.62
CA TYR A 429 -23.27 10.02 1.75
C TYR A 429 -24.00 10.90 0.72
N THR A 430 -23.37 11.96 0.27
CA THR A 430 -23.87 12.78 -0.84
C THR A 430 -23.34 12.20 -2.15
N LEU A 431 -24.22 11.80 -3.06
CA LEU A 431 -23.84 11.25 -4.37
C LEU A 431 -23.52 12.38 -5.35
N LEU A 432 -22.30 12.39 -5.89
CA LEU A 432 -21.88 13.28 -6.96
C LEU A 432 -21.61 12.45 -8.22
N ALA A 433 -22.34 12.70 -9.30
CA ALA A 433 -22.28 11.90 -10.52
C ALA A 433 -21.48 12.61 -11.63
N LEU A 434 -20.56 11.89 -12.26
CA LEU A 434 -19.84 12.32 -13.47
C LEU A 434 -20.06 11.29 -14.59
N PRO A 435 -21.24 11.29 -15.24
CA PRO A 435 -21.60 10.26 -16.23
C PRO A 435 -20.79 10.35 -17.53
N THR A 436 -20.22 11.51 -17.85
CA THR A 436 -19.63 11.75 -19.17
C THR A 436 -18.10 11.67 -19.15
N ARG A 437 -17.50 11.03 -20.16
CA ARG A 437 -16.03 11.02 -20.34
C ARG A 437 -15.56 12.38 -20.87
N VAL A 438 -14.39 12.82 -20.42
CA VAL A 438 -13.73 13.98 -21.01
C VAL A 438 -13.38 13.63 -22.48
N GLY A 439 -13.90 14.40 -23.43
CA GLY A 439 -13.64 14.23 -24.86
C GLY A 439 -14.54 13.23 -25.62
N SER A 440 -15.70 12.82 -25.08
CA SER A 440 -16.78 12.10 -25.81
C SER A 440 -16.37 10.83 -26.58
N ARG A 441 -15.40 10.05 -26.08
CA ARG A 441 -14.90 8.83 -26.74
C ARG A 441 -15.86 7.64 -26.62
N THR A 442 -16.01 6.86 -27.70
CA THR A 442 -16.89 5.68 -27.79
C THR A 442 -16.45 4.53 -26.87
N LEU A 443 -17.43 3.79 -26.34
CA LEU A 443 -17.18 2.56 -25.56
C LEU A 443 -16.66 1.44 -26.48
N PRO A 444 -15.75 0.58 -26.00
CA PRO A 444 -15.27 -0.55 -26.78
C PRO A 444 -16.36 -1.60 -26.99
N SER A 445 -16.26 -2.35 -28.09
CA SER A 445 -17.15 -3.50 -28.33
C SER A 445 -16.77 -4.67 -27.43
N VAL A 446 -17.75 -5.26 -26.75
CA VAL A 446 -17.53 -6.39 -25.83
C VAL A 446 -18.14 -7.67 -26.41
N THR A 447 -17.31 -8.68 -26.65
CA THR A 447 -17.71 -10.00 -27.13
C THR A 447 -17.54 -11.04 -26.02
N VAL A 448 -18.60 -11.79 -25.74
CA VAL A 448 -18.56 -12.89 -24.76
C VAL A 448 -18.45 -14.22 -25.51
N VAL A 449 -17.39 -14.98 -25.21
CA VAL A 449 -17.07 -16.28 -25.80
C VAL A 449 -17.48 -17.36 -24.81
N ASP A 450 -18.42 -18.20 -25.22
CA ASP A 450 -18.85 -19.37 -24.44
C ASP A 450 -17.83 -20.51 -24.56
N LEU A 451 -17.31 -20.94 -23.42
CA LEU A 451 -16.36 -22.03 -23.31
C LEU A 451 -17.03 -23.40 -23.11
N GLY A 452 -18.30 -23.45 -22.72
CA GLY A 452 -19.05 -24.67 -22.41
C GLY A 452 -19.86 -25.25 -23.58
N GLY A 453 -19.88 -24.57 -24.74
CA GLY A 453 -20.66 -24.98 -25.91
C GLY A 453 -20.24 -26.34 -26.48
N LYS A 454 -21.23 -27.19 -26.83
CA LYS A 454 -21.02 -28.56 -27.35
C LYS A 454 -20.16 -28.62 -28.62
N GLU A 455 -20.28 -27.62 -29.49
CA GLU A 455 -19.51 -27.50 -30.75
C GLU A 455 -18.03 -27.17 -30.52
N ARG A 456 -17.63 -26.84 -29.28
CA ARG A 456 -16.29 -26.31 -28.94
C ARG A 456 -15.49 -27.23 -28.01
N LYS A 457 -15.98 -28.45 -27.76
CA LYS A 457 -15.32 -29.45 -26.89
C LYS A 457 -13.97 -29.95 -27.44
N GLU A 458 -13.77 -29.87 -28.76
CA GLU A 458 -12.55 -30.33 -29.43
C GLU A 458 -11.41 -29.29 -29.41
N GLU A 459 -11.70 -28.01 -29.12
CA GLU A 459 -10.66 -26.99 -29.00
C GLU A 459 -9.83 -27.23 -27.72
N LYS A 460 -8.55 -27.58 -27.92
CA LYS A 460 -7.56 -27.69 -26.85
C LYS A 460 -6.92 -26.33 -26.59
N GLY A 461 -6.73 -25.99 -25.32
CA GLY A 461 -6.09 -24.73 -24.91
C GLY A 461 -6.94 -23.91 -23.95
N VAL A 462 -6.29 -22.96 -23.30
CA VAL A 462 -6.87 -21.93 -22.44
C VAL A 462 -7.43 -20.78 -23.28
N ILE A 463 -6.90 -20.57 -24.48
CA ILE A 463 -7.24 -19.47 -25.38
C ILE A 463 -8.06 -19.99 -26.56
N ARG A 464 -9.34 -19.60 -26.61
CA ARG A 464 -10.22 -19.97 -27.73
C ARG A 464 -9.85 -19.28 -29.04
N LYS A 465 -10.31 -19.91 -30.14
CA LYS A 465 -10.08 -19.46 -31.51
C LYS A 465 -10.36 -17.97 -31.70
N GLU A 466 -11.47 -17.44 -31.18
CA GLU A 466 -11.81 -16.02 -31.34
C GLU A 466 -10.79 -15.08 -30.69
N LEU A 467 -10.32 -15.39 -29.47
CA LEU A 467 -9.27 -14.59 -28.84
C LEU A 467 -7.94 -14.74 -29.58
N ARG A 468 -7.59 -15.96 -30.02
CA ARG A 468 -6.36 -16.22 -30.77
C ARG A 468 -6.30 -15.43 -32.08
N GLU A 469 -7.36 -15.45 -32.87
CA GLU A 469 -7.44 -14.73 -34.14
C GLU A 469 -7.31 -13.21 -33.93
N LYS A 470 -7.96 -12.70 -32.88
CA LYS A 470 -7.91 -11.28 -32.54
C LYS A 470 -6.54 -10.86 -32.02
N LEU A 471 -5.87 -11.69 -31.22
CA LEU A 471 -4.48 -11.46 -30.79
C LEU A 471 -3.52 -11.43 -31.98
N ALA A 472 -3.60 -12.41 -32.88
CA ALA A 472 -2.76 -12.47 -34.06
C ALA A 472 -2.97 -11.26 -34.99
N LYS A 473 -4.23 -10.86 -35.21
CA LYS A 473 -4.57 -9.65 -35.98
C LYS A 473 -4.05 -8.38 -35.29
N ASN A 474 -4.18 -8.29 -33.97
CA ASN A 474 -3.75 -7.09 -33.25
C ASN A 474 -2.22 -6.94 -33.29
N LEU A 475 -1.50 -8.05 -33.15
CA LEU A 475 -0.04 -8.10 -33.29
C LEU A 475 0.42 -7.73 -34.71
N SER A 476 -0.23 -8.24 -35.76
CA SER A 476 0.14 -7.92 -37.16
C SER A 476 -0.08 -6.46 -37.52
N LEU A 477 -0.99 -5.77 -36.82
CA LEU A 477 -1.21 -4.32 -36.94
C LEU A 477 -0.22 -3.49 -36.09
N GLY A 478 0.75 -4.12 -35.43
CA GLY A 478 1.70 -3.46 -34.52
C GLY A 478 1.03 -2.86 -33.29
N LYS A 479 -0.13 -3.38 -32.89
CA LYS A 479 -0.90 -2.92 -31.73
C LYS A 479 -0.69 -3.85 -30.54
N GLN A 480 -0.96 -3.32 -29.35
CA GLN A 480 -0.72 -4.04 -28.10
C GLN A 480 -2.00 -4.65 -27.52
N SER A 481 -1.83 -5.75 -26.79
CA SER A 481 -2.93 -6.48 -26.15
C SER A 481 -2.70 -6.70 -24.66
N ILE A 482 -3.77 -6.76 -23.88
CA ILE A 482 -3.73 -7.14 -22.47
C ILE A 482 -4.51 -8.43 -22.26
N LEU A 483 -3.92 -9.39 -21.54
CA LEU A 483 -4.58 -10.63 -21.13
C LEU A 483 -4.76 -10.65 -19.60
N LEU A 484 -6.03 -10.69 -19.18
CA LEU A 484 -6.42 -10.67 -17.78
C LEU A 484 -6.88 -12.03 -17.30
N LEU A 485 -6.35 -12.45 -16.14
CA LEU A 485 -6.83 -13.57 -15.37
C LEU A 485 -7.57 -13.10 -14.11
N ASN A 486 -8.85 -13.48 -13.96
CA ASN A 486 -9.70 -13.14 -12.82
C ASN A 486 -9.44 -14.03 -11.59
N ARG A 487 -8.18 -14.15 -11.13
CA ARG A 487 -7.83 -14.76 -9.84
C ARG A 487 -6.38 -14.56 -9.41
N ARG A 488 -6.16 -14.47 -8.09
CA ARG A 488 -4.87 -14.74 -7.41
C ARG A 488 -4.86 -16.18 -6.87
N GLY A 489 -3.96 -17.04 -7.33
CA GLY A 489 -3.67 -18.36 -6.73
C GLY A 489 -4.37 -19.61 -7.33
N PHE A 490 -3.82 -20.78 -6.97
CA PHE A 490 -3.95 -22.07 -7.66
C PHE A 490 -4.97 -23.08 -7.09
N SER A 491 -5.80 -22.73 -6.08
CA SER A 491 -6.74 -23.72 -5.51
C SER A 491 -7.88 -24.03 -6.50
N ALA A 492 -7.75 -25.15 -7.21
CA ALA A 492 -8.68 -25.57 -8.25
C ALA A 492 -10.08 -25.81 -7.69
N VAL A 493 -11.06 -25.06 -8.20
CA VAL A 493 -12.48 -25.35 -7.99
C VAL A 493 -12.88 -26.37 -9.04
N MET A 494 -13.74 -27.33 -8.70
CA MET A 494 -14.28 -28.25 -9.71
C MET A 494 -15.47 -27.59 -10.43
N LEU A 495 -15.36 -27.42 -11.75
CA LEU A 495 -16.44 -26.95 -12.61
C LEU A 495 -16.99 -28.08 -13.46
N CYS A 496 -18.30 -28.06 -13.71
CA CYS A 496 -18.90 -28.89 -14.75
C CYS A 496 -18.68 -28.26 -16.13
N ARG A 497 -18.13 -29.02 -17.09
CA ARG A 497 -17.94 -28.53 -18.46
C ARG A 497 -19.23 -28.33 -19.24
N ASP A 498 -20.29 -29.08 -18.92
CA ASP A 498 -21.56 -29.02 -19.65
C ASP A 498 -22.44 -27.84 -19.24
N CYS A 499 -22.41 -27.42 -17.96
CA CYS A 499 -23.27 -26.32 -17.47
C CYS A 499 -22.49 -25.17 -16.82
N GLY A 500 -21.16 -25.25 -16.76
CA GLY A 500 -20.29 -24.23 -16.16
C GLY A 500 -20.44 -24.06 -14.65
N THR A 501 -21.32 -24.81 -13.99
CA THR A 501 -21.63 -24.64 -12.57
C THR A 501 -20.55 -25.29 -11.70
N PRO A 502 -20.01 -24.60 -10.68
CA PRO A 502 -19.10 -25.21 -9.73
C PRO A 502 -19.80 -26.28 -8.90
N VAL A 503 -19.04 -27.31 -8.49
CA VAL A 503 -19.55 -28.27 -7.50
C VAL A 503 -19.71 -27.55 -6.17
N GLN A 504 -20.95 -27.43 -5.68
CA GLN A 504 -21.29 -26.70 -4.47
C GLN A 504 -21.47 -27.63 -3.27
N CYS A 505 -21.24 -27.08 -2.07
CA CYS A 505 -21.56 -27.69 -0.81
C CYS A 505 -23.09 -27.70 -0.60
N THR A 506 -23.66 -28.83 -0.23
CA THR A 506 -25.10 -28.94 0.06
C THR A 506 -25.53 -28.22 1.35
N HIS A 507 -24.59 -27.95 2.26
CA HIS A 507 -24.89 -27.28 3.54
C HIS A 507 -24.88 -25.75 3.43
N CYS A 508 -23.94 -25.19 2.67
CA CYS A 508 -23.73 -23.74 2.62
C CYS A 508 -23.73 -23.15 1.21
N HIS A 509 -23.96 -23.98 0.18
CA HIS A 509 -24.07 -23.59 -1.23
C HIS A 509 -22.83 -22.90 -1.81
N VAL A 510 -21.71 -22.99 -1.10
CA VAL A 510 -20.41 -22.48 -1.54
C VAL A 510 -19.66 -23.51 -2.37
N SER A 511 -18.80 -23.07 -3.29
CA SER A 511 -18.00 -23.96 -4.15
C SER A 511 -17.01 -24.81 -3.34
N LEU A 512 -16.84 -26.07 -3.73
CA LEU A 512 -15.88 -27.01 -3.14
C LEU A 512 -14.51 -26.90 -3.79
N THR A 513 -13.44 -27.01 -2.98
CA THR A 513 -12.06 -27.00 -3.45
C THR A 513 -11.55 -28.43 -3.62
N LEU A 514 -10.88 -28.73 -4.75
CA LEU A 514 -10.26 -30.02 -4.97
C LEU A 514 -8.92 -30.13 -4.22
N HIS A 515 -8.84 -31.05 -3.27
CA HIS A 515 -7.59 -31.42 -2.60
C HIS A 515 -6.96 -32.62 -3.32
N LYS A 516 -6.12 -32.35 -4.33
CA LYS A 516 -5.51 -33.38 -5.20
C LYS A 516 -4.86 -34.52 -4.43
N GLY A 517 -4.08 -34.22 -3.39
CA GLY A 517 -3.39 -35.23 -2.58
C GLY A 517 -4.31 -36.17 -1.78
N LYS A 518 -5.57 -35.78 -1.54
CA LYS A 518 -6.58 -36.60 -0.84
C LYS A 518 -7.71 -37.08 -1.76
N ASN A 519 -7.68 -36.67 -3.03
CA ASN A 519 -8.76 -36.85 -4.02
C ASN A 519 -10.17 -36.56 -3.46
N LYS A 520 -10.32 -35.47 -2.70
CA LYS A 520 -11.58 -35.05 -2.07
C LYS A 520 -11.91 -33.61 -2.43
N LEU A 521 -13.20 -33.35 -2.60
CA LEU A 521 -13.76 -32.00 -2.68
C LEU A 521 -14.16 -31.56 -1.28
N ILE A 522 -13.57 -30.48 -0.80
CA ILE A 522 -13.73 -30.03 0.59
C ILE A 522 -14.29 -28.60 0.61
N CYS A 523 -15.32 -28.41 1.43
CA CYS A 523 -15.85 -27.11 1.79
C CYS A 523 -15.03 -26.53 2.95
N HIS A 524 -14.37 -25.41 2.73
CA HIS A 524 -13.61 -24.73 3.78
C HIS A 524 -14.47 -23.93 4.76
N TYR A 525 -15.78 -23.79 4.50
CA TYR A 525 -16.70 -23.06 5.39
C TYR A 525 -17.30 -23.95 6.47
N CYS A 526 -17.77 -25.13 6.09
CA CYS A 526 -18.45 -26.05 7.03
C CYS A 526 -17.76 -27.40 7.19
N GLY A 527 -16.64 -27.64 6.51
CA GLY A 527 -15.91 -28.91 6.56
C GLY A 527 -16.54 -30.05 5.76
N PHE A 528 -17.70 -29.82 5.12
CA PHE A 528 -18.36 -30.80 4.25
C PHE A 528 -17.39 -31.31 3.18
N ALA A 529 -17.26 -32.63 3.04
CA ALA A 529 -16.35 -33.24 2.10
C ALA A 529 -17.04 -34.37 1.33
N ILE A 530 -16.77 -34.44 0.02
CA ILE A 530 -17.23 -35.51 -0.87
C ILE A 530 -16.04 -36.07 -1.68
N PRO A 531 -16.17 -37.28 -2.26
CA PRO A 531 -15.17 -37.79 -3.19
C PRO A 531 -14.94 -36.85 -4.37
N GLY A 532 -13.70 -36.82 -4.90
CA GLY A 532 -13.36 -36.01 -6.07
C GLY A 532 -14.06 -36.44 -7.36
N GLN A 533 -14.40 -37.73 -7.47
CA GLN A 533 -15.27 -38.26 -8.52
C GLN A 533 -16.72 -38.12 -8.08
N THR A 534 -17.44 -37.18 -8.68
CA THR A 534 -18.85 -36.90 -8.41
C THR A 534 -19.56 -36.47 -9.69
N VAL A 535 -20.86 -36.20 -9.60
CA VAL A 535 -21.66 -35.66 -10.70
C VAL A 535 -22.07 -34.23 -10.40
N CYS A 536 -22.29 -33.43 -11.43
CA CYS A 536 -22.84 -32.10 -11.27
C CYS A 536 -24.26 -32.18 -10.69
N LEU A 537 -24.53 -31.48 -9.58
CA LEU A 537 -25.87 -31.46 -8.98
C LEU A 537 -26.91 -30.69 -9.82
N GLN A 538 -26.46 -29.83 -10.74
CA GLN A 538 -27.32 -29.03 -11.60
C GLN A 538 -27.77 -29.79 -12.85
N CYS A 539 -26.84 -30.46 -13.56
CA CYS A 539 -27.12 -31.12 -14.85
C CYS A 539 -26.80 -32.62 -14.87
N ARG A 540 -26.35 -33.21 -13.76
CA ARG A 540 -25.95 -34.62 -13.60
C ARG A 540 -24.80 -35.09 -14.50
N SER A 541 -24.10 -34.17 -15.15
CA SER A 541 -22.89 -34.49 -15.93
C SER A 541 -21.77 -35.05 -15.04
N THR A 542 -21.05 -36.04 -15.57
CA THR A 542 -19.80 -36.57 -15.00
C THR A 542 -18.56 -35.79 -15.45
N ASP A 543 -18.71 -34.87 -16.40
CA ASP A 543 -17.61 -34.12 -17.01
C ASP A 543 -17.22 -32.93 -16.13
N LEU A 544 -16.56 -33.25 -15.01
CA LEU A 544 -16.07 -32.28 -14.04
C LEU A 544 -14.56 -32.08 -14.20
N VAL A 545 -14.13 -30.82 -14.29
CA VAL A 545 -12.73 -30.46 -14.44
C VAL A 545 -12.24 -29.54 -13.32
N PRO A 546 -10.99 -29.71 -12.86
CA PRO A 546 -10.37 -28.71 -12.03
C PRO A 546 -10.16 -27.45 -12.86
N ALA A 547 -10.84 -26.37 -12.48
CA ALA A 547 -10.72 -25.07 -13.11
C ALA A 547 -9.84 -24.13 -12.29
N GLY A 548 -8.95 -23.44 -13.00
CA GLY A 548 -7.95 -22.54 -12.46
C GLY A 548 -6.60 -22.80 -13.12
N PHE A 549 -6.14 -21.83 -13.90
CA PHE A 549 -4.80 -21.81 -14.48
C PHE A 549 -4.12 -20.49 -14.09
N GLY A 550 -2.81 -20.57 -13.85
CA GLY A 550 -1.99 -19.41 -13.52
C GLY A 550 -1.66 -18.58 -14.77
N THR A 551 -1.09 -17.39 -14.53
CA THR A 551 -0.52 -16.51 -15.56
C THR A 551 0.57 -17.21 -16.37
N GLU A 552 1.33 -18.12 -15.75
CA GLU A 552 2.41 -18.90 -16.37
C GLU A 552 1.92 -19.80 -17.51
N ARG A 553 0.82 -20.54 -17.30
CA ARG A 553 0.25 -21.40 -18.33
C ARG A 553 -0.27 -20.61 -19.54
N VAL A 554 -0.81 -19.41 -19.31
CA VAL A 554 -1.26 -18.53 -20.38
C VAL A 554 -0.07 -17.99 -21.17
N GLU A 555 1.03 -17.67 -20.49
CA GLU A 555 2.27 -17.23 -21.12
C GLU A 555 2.91 -18.31 -22.00
N GLU A 556 2.97 -19.55 -21.51
CA GLU A 556 3.43 -20.71 -22.28
C GLU A 556 2.61 -20.90 -23.56
N GLU A 557 1.28 -20.92 -23.44
CA GLU A 557 0.38 -21.10 -24.60
C GLU A 557 0.49 -19.94 -25.60
N ILE A 558 0.63 -18.69 -25.15
CA ILE A 558 0.84 -17.56 -26.06
C ILE A 558 2.19 -17.65 -26.77
N ARG A 559 3.25 -18.08 -26.08
CA ARG A 559 4.58 -18.23 -26.69
C ARG A 559 4.60 -19.28 -27.80
N GLU A 560 3.80 -20.34 -27.65
CA GLU A 560 3.59 -21.34 -28.71
C GLU A 560 2.76 -20.78 -29.88
N LEU A 561 1.72 -19.99 -29.59
CA LEU A 561 0.80 -19.44 -30.59
C LEU A 561 1.37 -18.26 -31.39
N LEU A 562 2.17 -17.41 -30.74
CA LEU A 562 2.73 -16.16 -31.27
C LEU A 562 4.21 -16.05 -30.86
N PRO A 563 5.12 -16.83 -31.49
CA PRO A 563 6.53 -16.89 -31.08
C PRO A 563 7.27 -15.56 -31.25
N ASP A 564 6.83 -14.70 -32.16
CA ASP A 564 7.43 -13.39 -32.43
C ASP A 564 6.94 -12.28 -31.47
N ALA A 565 5.93 -12.55 -30.63
CA ALA A 565 5.36 -11.55 -29.73
C ALA A 565 6.27 -11.32 -28.52
N ARG A 566 6.53 -10.05 -28.18
CA ARG A 566 7.25 -9.67 -26.96
C ARG A 566 6.28 -9.68 -25.79
N LEU A 567 6.44 -10.64 -24.88
CA LEU A 567 5.54 -10.86 -23.75
C LEU A 567 6.11 -10.27 -22.46
N ALA A 568 5.24 -9.74 -21.60
CA ALA A 568 5.58 -9.45 -20.22
C ALA A 568 4.49 -9.97 -19.26
N ARG A 569 4.90 -10.38 -18.06
CA ARG A 569 4.00 -10.89 -17.02
C ARG A 569 4.01 -10.00 -15.78
N LEU A 570 2.80 -9.61 -15.35
CA LEU A 570 2.59 -8.76 -14.19
C LEU A 570 1.54 -9.39 -13.24
N ASP A 571 2.04 -10.03 -12.19
CA ASP A 571 1.23 -10.60 -11.11
C ASP A 571 1.85 -10.32 -9.74
N ALA A 572 1.22 -10.82 -8.68
CA ALA A 572 1.65 -10.52 -7.31
C ALA A 572 3.08 -10.99 -7.02
N ASP A 573 3.56 -12.05 -7.69
CA ASP A 573 4.88 -12.61 -7.48
C ASP A 573 5.94 -11.79 -8.25
N THR A 574 5.63 -11.32 -9.46
CA THR A 574 6.55 -10.47 -10.24
C THR A 574 6.52 -8.99 -9.84
N ALA A 575 5.43 -8.51 -9.24
CA ALA A 575 5.23 -7.11 -8.84
C ALA A 575 5.79 -6.76 -7.45
N ALA A 576 6.38 -7.71 -6.73
CA ALA A 576 7.03 -7.45 -5.43
C ALA A 576 8.21 -6.46 -5.57
N ASP A 577 8.88 -6.43 -6.73
CA ASP A 577 9.92 -5.46 -7.06
C ASP A 577 9.33 -4.25 -7.80
N ARG A 578 9.28 -3.09 -7.11
CA ARG A 578 8.79 -1.83 -7.68
C ARG A 578 9.57 -1.40 -8.91
N LYS A 579 10.89 -1.60 -8.97
CA LYS A 579 11.71 -1.15 -10.11
C LYS A 579 11.33 -1.95 -11.36
N LYS A 580 11.23 -3.27 -11.22
CA LYS A 580 10.79 -4.17 -12.29
C LYS A 580 9.37 -3.86 -12.74
N PHE A 581 8.46 -3.65 -11.78
CA PHE A 581 7.08 -3.26 -12.07
C PHE A 581 7.00 -1.96 -12.90
N LEU A 582 7.71 -0.91 -12.50
CA LEU A 582 7.75 0.36 -13.23
C LEU A 582 8.43 0.22 -14.60
N ALA A 583 9.49 -0.58 -14.70
CA ALA A 583 10.15 -0.87 -15.97
C ALA A 583 9.19 -1.55 -16.96
N THR A 584 8.47 -2.60 -16.53
CA THR A 584 7.48 -3.28 -17.39
C THR A 584 6.34 -2.36 -17.82
N LEU A 585 5.87 -1.46 -16.94
CA LEU A 585 4.87 -0.46 -17.33
C LEU A 585 5.41 0.54 -18.35
N ALA A 586 6.66 0.98 -18.18
CA ALA A 586 7.32 1.88 -19.13
C ALA A 586 7.53 1.20 -20.49
N GLU A 587 7.96 -0.06 -20.50
CA GLU A 587 8.11 -0.89 -21.71
C GLU A 587 6.77 -1.11 -22.42
N MET A 588 5.69 -1.31 -21.67
CA MET A 588 4.34 -1.38 -22.23
C MET A 588 3.92 -0.02 -22.80
N HIS A 589 4.21 1.09 -22.12
CA HIS A 589 3.86 2.42 -22.61
C HIS A 589 4.65 2.80 -23.88
N SER A 590 5.92 2.39 -23.98
CA SER A 590 6.81 2.69 -25.12
C SER A 590 6.58 1.78 -26.34
N GLY A 591 5.75 0.74 -26.23
CA GLY A 591 5.56 -0.23 -27.32
C GLY A 591 6.64 -1.31 -27.41
N THR A 592 7.44 -1.51 -26.37
CA THR A 592 8.48 -2.55 -26.31
C THR A 592 7.90 -3.94 -26.00
N VAL A 593 6.75 -3.98 -25.35
CA VAL A 593 5.97 -5.21 -25.06
C VAL A 593 4.74 -5.23 -25.94
N ASP A 594 4.43 -6.35 -26.58
CA ASP A 594 3.25 -6.48 -27.45
C ASP A 594 2.05 -7.01 -26.66
N ILE A 595 2.27 -7.95 -25.73
CA ILE A 595 1.22 -8.58 -24.94
C ILE A 595 1.60 -8.59 -23.47
N LEU A 596 0.76 -7.94 -22.66
CA LEU A 596 0.90 -7.93 -21.19
C LEU A 596 -0.08 -8.90 -20.55
N ILE A 597 0.45 -9.92 -19.87
CA ILE A 597 -0.33 -10.96 -19.19
C ILE A 597 -0.34 -10.70 -17.70
N GLY A 598 -1.50 -10.77 -17.06
CA GLY A 598 -1.52 -10.71 -15.61
C GLY A 598 -2.88 -10.67 -14.97
N THR A 599 -2.89 -10.27 -13.70
CA THR A 599 -4.09 -10.28 -12.86
C THR A 599 -4.67 -8.87 -12.74
N GLN A 600 -5.56 -8.68 -11.76
CA GLN A 600 -6.27 -7.42 -11.49
C GLN A 600 -5.37 -6.17 -11.41
N MET A 601 -4.06 -6.32 -11.14
CA MET A 601 -3.11 -5.21 -11.08
C MET A 601 -2.97 -4.44 -12.39
N ILE A 602 -3.06 -5.12 -13.55
CA ILE A 602 -2.93 -4.47 -14.86
C ILE A 602 -4.15 -3.59 -15.18
N ALA A 603 -5.32 -3.97 -14.67
CA ALA A 603 -6.59 -3.31 -14.98
C ALA A 603 -6.77 -1.95 -14.27
N LYS A 604 -5.98 -1.68 -13.23
CA LYS A 604 -6.18 -0.54 -12.33
C LYS A 604 -5.23 0.61 -12.68
N GLY A 605 -5.79 1.80 -12.88
CA GLY A 605 -5.08 3.08 -12.99
C GLY A 605 -3.83 3.15 -13.86
N HIS A 606 -3.76 2.37 -14.93
CA HIS A 606 -2.78 2.53 -16.00
C HIS A 606 -3.51 2.83 -17.31
N HIS A 607 -2.89 3.63 -18.17
CA HIS A 607 -3.39 3.93 -19.51
C HIS A 607 -2.28 3.70 -20.52
N PHE A 608 -2.56 2.85 -21.50
CA PHE A 608 -1.63 2.51 -22.58
C PHE A 608 -2.27 2.95 -23.89
N PRO A 609 -1.68 3.91 -24.62
CA PRO A 609 -2.30 4.50 -25.81
C PRO A 609 -2.46 3.49 -26.95
N ASN A 610 -1.54 2.53 -27.06
CA ASN A 610 -1.50 1.54 -28.14
C ASN A 610 -2.25 0.22 -27.81
N VAL A 611 -2.93 0.15 -26.66
CA VAL A 611 -3.76 -1.01 -26.29
C VAL A 611 -5.14 -0.92 -26.91
N THR A 612 -5.39 -1.79 -27.87
CA THR A 612 -6.63 -1.89 -28.66
C THR A 612 -7.40 -3.17 -28.40
N LEU A 613 -6.79 -4.19 -27.78
CA LEU A 613 -7.43 -5.46 -27.46
C LEU A 613 -7.24 -5.82 -25.99
N VAL A 614 -8.32 -6.20 -25.32
CA VAL A 614 -8.24 -6.80 -23.98
C VAL A 614 -8.97 -8.15 -23.95
N GLY A 615 -8.24 -9.21 -23.61
CA GLY A 615 -8.78 -10.55 -23.43
C GLY A 615 -8.91 -10.92 -21.96
N VAL A 616 -10.13 -11.11 -21.46
CA VAL A 616 -10.37 -11.79 -20.19
C VAL A 616 -10.36 -13.28 -20.46
N VAL A 617 -9.25 -13.94 -20.11
CA VAL A 617 -8.98 -15.35 -20.44
C VAL A 617 -9.92 -16.28 -19.67
N TRP A 618 -10.30 -15.90 -18.45
CA TRP A 618 -11.26 -16.65 -17.65
C TRP A 618 -12.02 -15.75 -16.69
N ALA A 619 -13.31 -15.55 -16.96
CA ALA A 619 -14.16 -14.72 -16.11
C ALA A 619 -14.72 -15.48 -14.89
N ASP A 620 -14.83 -16.81 -14.94
CA ASP A 620 -15.59 -17.60 -13.94
C ASP A 620 -14.89 -17.74 -12.59
N GLY A 621 -13.57 -17.51 -12.55
CA GLY A 621 -12.75 -17.66 -11.35
C GLY A 621 -13.25 -16.83 -10.18
N GLY A 622 -13.59 -15.56 -10.42
CA GLY A 622 -14.15 -14.66 -9.41
C GLY A 622 -15.57 -15.05 -8.98
N MET A 623 -16.43 -15.46 -9.93
CA MET A 623 -17.84 -15.80 -9.66
C MET A 623 -18.01 -17.09 -8.87
N SER A 624 -17.05 -18.01 -8.98
CA SER A 624 -17.08 -19.30 -8.29
C SER A 624 -16.54 -19.21 -6.86
N MET A 625 -16.09 -18.02 -6.43
CA MET A 625 -15.61 -17.82 -5.07
C MET A 625 -16.77 -17.90 -4.07
N PRO A 626 -16.55 -18.53 -2.90
CA PRO A 626 -17.54 -18.67 -1.85
C PRO A 626 -17.73 -17.37 -1.05
N ASP A 627 -17.93 -16.24 -1.72
CA ASP A 627 -18.09 -14.91 -1.15
C ASP A 627 -19.35 -14.28 -1.75
N PHE A 628 -20.25 -13.75 -0.92
CA PHE A 628 -21.46 -13.10 -1.42
C PHE A 628 -21.17 -11.86 -2.28
N ARG A 629 -19.94 -11.33 -2.23
CA ARG A 629 -19.46 -10.23 -3.09
C ARG A 629 -18.83 -10.70 -4.40
N ALA A 630 -18.83 -12.01 -4.70
CA ALA A 630 -18.17 -12.58 -5.87
C ALA A 630 -18.69 -11.98 -7.19
N ALA A 631 -20.02 -11.86 -7.33
CA ALA A 631 -20.65 -11.28 -8.51
C ALA A 631 -20.36 -9.78 -8.64
N GLU A 632 -20.48 -9.03 -7.54
CA GLU A 632 -20.10 -7.60 -7.46
C GLU A 632 -18.66 -7.36 -7.92
N ARG A 633 -17.69 -8.12 -7.38
CA ARG A 633 -16.28 -8.01 -7.75
C ARG A 633 -16.00 -8.37 -9.20
N THR A 634 -16.68 -9.39 -9.72
CA THR A 634 -16.54 -9.79 -11.13
C THR A 634 -17.06 -8.69 -12.05
N PHE A 635 -18.23 -8.13 -11.74
CA PHE A 635 -18.78 -7.00 -12.48
C PHE A 635 -17.83 -5.80 -12.46
N GLN A 636 -17.30 -5.43 -11.29
CA GLN A 636 -16.34 -4.32 -11.13
C GLN A 636 -15.09 -4.52 -11.97
N LEU A 637 -14.48 -5.70 -11.89
CA LEU A 637 -13.28 -6.02 -12.66
C LEU A 637 -13.50 -5.91 -14.17
N ILE A 638 -14.59 -6.51 -14.66
CA ILE A 638 -14.89 -6.51 -16.11
C ILE A 638 -15.17 -5.09 -16.59
N THR A 639 -15.99 -4.33 -15.86
CA THR A 639 -16.32 -2.94 -16.19
C THR A 639 -15.07 -2.04 -16.17
N GLN A 640 -14.15 -2.28 -15.23
CA GLN A 640 -12.89 -1.54 -15.17
C GLN A 640 -12.04 -1.83 -16.40
N VAL A 641 -11.97 -3.11 -16.81
CA VAL A 641 -11.19 -3.58 -17.96
C VAL A 641 -11.77 -3.09 -19.28
N THR A 642 -13.09 -3.14 -19.46
CA THR A 642 -13.75 -2.53 -20.61
C THR A 642 -13.53 -1.03 -20.65
N GLY A 643 -13.44 -0.36 -19.49
CA GLY A 643 -13.07 1.05 -19.40
C GLY A 643 -11.63 1.40 -19.82
N ARG A 644 -10.77 0.42 -20.09
CA ARG A 644 -9.34 0.62 -20.45
C ARG A 644 -9.08 0.42 -21.94
N ALA A 645 -9.83 -0.47 -22.60
CA ALA A 645 -9.73 -0.66 -24.04
C ALA A 645 -10.25 0.59 -24.78
N GLY A 646 -9.47 1.10 -25.74
CA GLY A 646 -9.88 2.22 -26.59
C GLY A 646 -9.83 3.60 -25.93
N ARG A 647 -8.88 3.82 -25.00
CA ARG A 647 -8.60 5.15 -24.46
C ARG A 647 -7.73 6.03 -25.37
N GLY A 648 -7.20 5.49 -26.46
CA GLY A 648 -6.61 6.27 -27.56
C GLY A 648 -7.70 6.76 -28.53
N ASP A 649 -7.30 7.18 -29.73
CA ASP A 649 -8.24 7.63 -30.77
C ASP A 649 -8.99 6.48 -31.47
N GLN A 650 -8.59 5.23 -31.19
CA GLN A 650 -9.14 4.03 -31.81
C GLN A 650 -10.06 3.28 -30.85
N ALA A 651 -11.21 2.84 -31.34
CA ALA A 651 -12.11 1.99 -30.59
C ALA A 651 -11.42 0.67 -30.22
N GLY A 652 -11.45 0.34 -28.93
CA GLY A 652 -10.90 -0.92 -28.45
C GLY A 652 -11.89 -2.07 -28.60
N GLU A 653 -11.38 -3.29 -28.55
CA GLU A 653 -12.16 -4.52 -28.49
C GLU A 653 -11.89 -5.26 -27.17
N VAL A 654 -12.94 -5.87 -26.60
CA VAL A 654 -12.83 -6.68 -25.39
C VAL A 654 -13.43 -8.04 -25.64
N ILE A 655 -12.69 -9.10 -25.31
CA ILE A 655 -13.13 -10.49 -25.45
C ILE A 655 -13.16 -11.14 -24.09
N ILE A 656 -14.30 -11.67 -23.69
CA ILE A 656 -14.50 -12.29 -22.37
C ILE A 656 -14.80 -13.78 -22.55
N GLN A 657 -13.89 -14.62 -22.10
CA GLN A 657 -14.06 -16.07 -22.12
C GLN A 657 -14.66 -16.57 -20.79
N THR A 658 -15.78 -17.30 -20.88
CA THR A 658 -16.55 -17.77 -19.72
C THR A 658 -17.28 -19.08 -20.02
N MET A 659 -17.44 -19.92 -19.01
CA MET A 659 -18.29 -21.10 -19.01
C MET A 659 -19.77 -20.77 -18.74
N ARG A 660 -20.07 -19.51 -18.38
CA ARG A 660 -21.39 -19.06 -17.94
C ARG A 660 -21.76 -17.74 -18.63
N PRO A 661 -21.88 -17.70 -19.97
CA PRO A 661 -22.13 -16.46 -20.73
C PRO A 661 -23.43 -15.74 -20.33
N SER A 662 -24.42 -16.47 -19.81
CA SER A 662 -25.71 -15.94 -19.36
C SER A 662 -25.71 -15.41 -17.92
N HIS A 663 -24.57 -15.46 -17.21
CA HIS A 663 -24.52 -14.97 -15.83
C HIS A 663 -24.79 -13.46 -15.77
N TYR A 664 -25.71 -13.04 -14.90
CA TYR A 664 -26.18 -11.65 -14.81
C TYR A 664 -25.05 -10.61 -14.64
N ALA A 665 -24.02 -10.93 -13.84
CA ALA A 665 -22.86 -10.06 -13.65
C ALA A 665 -22.12 -9.76 -14.96
N LEU A 666 -22.05 -10.72 -15.90
CA LEU A 666 -21.43 -10.53 -17.21
C LEU A 666 -22.34 -9.74 -18.15
N VAL A 667 -23.64 -10.05 -18.15
CA VAL A 667 -24.65 -9.38 -18.98
C VAL A 667 -24.68 -7.88 -18.66
N TYR A 668 -24.80 -7.51 -17.38
CA TYR A 668 -24.82 -6.11 -16.98
C TYR A 668 -23.46 -5.42 -17.18
N ALA A 669 -22.33 -6.13 -16.99
CA ALA A 669 -21.00 -5.57 -17.23
C ALA A 669 -20.78 -5.27 -18.72
N ARG A 670 -21.27 -6.13 -19.62
CA ARG A 670 -21.19 -5.94 -21.08
C ARG A 670 -21.85 -4.63 -21.53
N ASN A 671 -22.99 -4.29 -20.92
CA ASN A 671 -23.78 -3.11 -21.26
C ASN A 671 -23.46 -1.88 -20.38
N ASN A 672 -22.51 -1.99 -19.43
CA ASN A 672 -22.21 -0.98 -18.41
C ASN A 672 -23.43 -0.56 -17.54
N GLU A 673 -24.34 -1.50 -17.26
CA GLU A 673 -25.59 -1.24 -16.52
C GLU A 673 -25.42 -1.35 -15.00
N TYR A 674 -24.61 -0.45 -14.42
CA TYR A 674 -24.31 -0.47 -12.97
C TYR A 674 -25.56 -0.50 -12.08
N ARG A 675 -26.56 0.35 -12.39
CA ARG A 675 -27.75 0.46 -11.56
C ARG A 675 -28.60 -0.82 -11.57
N GLN A 676 -28.74 -1.45 -12.73
CA GLN A 676 -29.48 -2.72 -12.84
C GLN A 676 -28.75 -3.84 -12.08
N MET A 677 -27.42 -3.90 -12.18
CA MET A 677 -26.61 -4.84 -11.39
C MET A 677 -26.79 -4.61 -9.89
N PHE A 678 -26.73 -3.36 -9.42
CA PHE A 678 -26.94 -3.00 -8.03
C PHE A 678 -28.32 -3.44 -7.53
N ASP A 679 -29.39 -3.11 -8.26
CA ASP A 679 -30.75 -3.46 -7.88
C ASP A 679 -30.98 -4.98 -7.88
N HIS A 680 -30.39 -5.70 -8.84
CA HIS A 680 -30.42 -7.16 -8.90
C HIS A 680 -29.76 -7.77 -7.66
N GLU A 681 -28.53 -7.38 -7.37
CA GLU A 681 -27.76 -7.91 -6.24
C GLU A 681 -28.45 -7.59 -4.90
N LEU A 682 -28.98 -6.37 -4.74
CA LEU A 682 -29.67 -5.98 -3.52
C LEU A 682 -30.92 -6.80 -3.25
N ARG A 683 -31.61 -7.30 -4.28
CA ARG A 683 -32.72 -8.26 -4.10
C ARG A 683 -32.21 -9.60 -3.59
N LEU A 684 -31.13 -10.11 -4.17
CA LEU A 684 -30.52 -11.39 -3.76
C LEU A 684 -29.98 -11.33 -2.33
N ARG A 685 -29.46 -10.19 -1.90
CA ARG A 685 -28.92 -9.99 -0.53
C ARG A 685 -29.99 -9.74 0.55
N ARG A 686 -31.28 -9.70 0.20
CA ARG A 686 -32.36 -9.62 1.20
C ARG A 686 -32.69 -10.97 1.80
N HIS A 687 -32.66 -12.03 1.00
CA HIS A 687 -33.03 -13.38 1.43
C HIS A 687 -32.09 -14.42 0.79
N PRO A 688 -31.05 -14.89 1.52
CA PRO A 688 -30.67 -14.56 2.90
C PRO A 688 -30.15 -13.12 3.07
N ILE A 689 -30.21 -12.59 4.30
CA ILE A 689 -29.81 -11.21 4.63
C ILE A 689 -28.28 -11.10 4.63
N PHE A 690 -27.74 -10.29 3.72
CA PHE A 690 -26.32 -9.96 3.62
C PHE A 690 -26.09 -8.44 3.65
N PRO A 691 -24.84 -7.97 3.91
CA PRO A 691 -24.50 -6.56 3.77
C PRO A 691 -24.91 -5.99 2.40
N PRO A 692 -25.54 -4.81 2.35
CA PRO A 692 -25.52 -3.76 3.37
C PRO A 692 -26.65 -3.80 4.41
N TYR A 693 -27.56 -4.77 4.38
CA TYR A 693 -28.72 -4.83 5.29
C TYR A 693 -28.35 -5.22 6.73
N VAL A 694 -27.29 -6.01 6.89
CA VAL A 694 -26.79 -6.50 8.18
C VAL A 694 -25.28 -6.27 8.30
N ARG A 695 -24.76 -6.29 9.52
CA ARG A 695 -23.32 -6.33 9.81
C ARG A 695 -22.92 -7.76 10.15
N LEU A 696 -21.82 -8.23 9.57
CA LEU A 696 -21.31 -9.57 9.80
C LEU A 696 -19.96 -9.51 10.52
N THR A 697 -19.79 -10.38 11.51
CA THR A 697 -18.52 -10.60 12.21
C THR A 697 -18.19 -12.09 12.18
N ALA A 698 -16.94 -12.42 11.84
CA ALA A 698 -16.44 -13.79 11.80
C ALA A 698 -15.38 -13.98 12.89
N LEU A 699 -15.56 -15.00 13.74
CA LEU A 699 -14.60 -15.41 14.76
C LEU A 699 -13.83 -16.62 14.24
N HIS A 700 -12.51 -16.50 14.10
CA HIS A 700 -11.64 -17.56 13.61
C HIS A 700 -10.87 -18.17 14.77
N ILE A 701 -10.95 -19.48 14.95
CA ILE A 701 -10.26 -20.22 16.01
C ILE A 701 -9.31 -21.21 15.35
N GLN A 702 -8.05 -21.24 15.80
CA GLN A 702 -7.01 -22.10 15.26
C GLN A 702 -6.25 -22.77 16.41
N SER A 703 -5.99 -24.07 16.26
CA SER A 703 -5.14 -24.86 17.16
C SER A 703 -4.48 -25.98 16.35
N ARG A 704 -3.46 -26.63 16.93
CA ARG A 704 -2.84 -27.83 16.34
C ARG A 704 -3.73 -29.07 16.43
N VAL A 705 -4.71 -29.07 17.34
CA VAL A 705 -5.62 -30.19 17.61
C VAL A 705 -7.03 -29.83 17.12
N GLU A 706 -7.52 -30.55 16.11
CA GLU A 706 -8.81 -30.27 15.46
C GLU A 706 -10.01 -30.39 16.42
N SER A 707 -10.01 -31.42 17.27
CA SER A 707 -11.10 -31.66 18.23
C SER A 707 -11.27 -30.52 19.24
N ASP A 708 -10.17 -29.90 19.66
CA ASP A 708 -10.20 -28.74 20.56
C ASP A 708 -10.78 -27.50 19.88
N VAL A 709 -10.42 -27.26 18.60
CA VAL A 709 -11.00 -26.17 17.80
C VAL A 709 -12.50 -26.38 17.67
N GLN A 710 -12.96 -27.58 17.33
CA GLN A 710 -14.37 -27.88 17.15
C GLN A 710 -15.17 -27.68 18.44
N LYS A 711 -14.67 -28.19 19.58
CA LYS A 711 -15.30 -28.00 20.91
C LYS A 711 -15.37 -26.52 21.27
N THR A 712 -14.28 -25.79 21.09
CA THR A 712 -14.19 -24.36 21.42
C THR A 712 -15.13 -23.54 20.53
N ALA A 713 -15.10 -23.74 19.22
CA ALA A 713 -15.97 -23.07 18.27
C ALA A 713 -17.46 -23.34 18.55
N SER A 714 -17.81 -24.57 18.91
CA SER A 714 -19.18 -24.94 19.28
C SER A 714 -19.63 -24.22 20.56
N SER A 715 -18.73 -24.14 21.55
CA SER A 715 -18.97 -23.47 22.83
C SER A 715 -19.16 -21.96 22.65
N VAL A 716 -18.28 -21.32 21.87
CA VAL A 716 -18.38 -19.90 21.49
C VAL A 716 -19.68 -19.64 20.73
N GLY A 717 -20.02 -20.49 19.74
CA GLY A 717 -21.27 -20.36 18.99
C GLY A 717 -22.51 -20.50 19.87
N ALA A 718 -22.49 -21.41 20.86
CA ALA A 718 -23.57 -21.55 21.83
C ALA A 718 -23.70 -20.32 22.73
N PHE A 719 -22.57 -19.79 23.21
CA PHE A 719 -22.53 -18.53 23.97
C PHE A 719 -23.13 -17.37 23.19
N CYS A 720 -22.70 -17.15 21.94
CA CYS A 720 -23.23 -16.08 21.10
C CYS A 720 -24.75 -16.21 20.87
N ARG A 721 -25.25 -17.41 20.58
CA ARG A 721 -26.70 -17.65 20.42
C ARG A 721 -27.48 -17.35 21.70
N LYS A 722 -26.94 -17.74 22.86
CA LYS A 722 -27.56 -17.45 24.16
C LYS A 722 -27.58 -15.95 24.42
N PHE A 723 -26.46 -15.27 24.20
CA PHE A 723 -26.32 -13.83 24.39
C PHE A 723 -27.29 -13.04 23.51
N ILE A 724 -27.38 -13.36 22.21
CA ILE A 724 -28.31 -12.71 21.28
C ILE A 724 -29.77 -12.83 21.77
N ARG A 725 -30.16 -14.01 22.26
CA ARG A 725 -31.51 -14.24 22.79
C ARG A 725 -31.78 -13.43 24.07
N GLN A 726 -30.78 -13.31 24.95
CA GLN A 726 -30.91 -12.59 26.22
C GLN A 726 -31.01 -11.08 26.01
N GLU A 727 -30.18 -10.53 25.13
CA GLU A 727 -30.14 -9.09 24.83
C GLU A 727 -31.23 -8.64 23.85
N LYS A 728 -32.11 -9.54 23.41
CA LYS A 728 -33.18 -9.27 22.42
C LYS A 728 -32.67 -8.57 21.15
N PHE A 729 -31.45 -8.85 20.71
CA PHE A 729 -30.96 -8.33 19.43
C PHE A 729 -31.85 -8.88 18.31
N GLN A 730 -32.52 -7.99 17.58
CA GLN A 730 -33.21 -8.35 16.34
C GLN A 730 -32.13 -8.69 15.29
N ILE A 731 -32.10 -9.95 14.84
CA ILE A 731 -31.26 -10.41 13.71
C ILE A 731 -31.93 -10.00 12.40
#